data_AF-A0A7J3ZLF2-F1
#
_entry.id   AF-A0A7J3ZLF2-F1
#
_cell.length_a   1.000
_cell.length_b   1.000
_cell.length_c   1.000
_cell.angle_alpha   90.00
_cell.angle_beta   90.00
_cell.angle_gamma   90.00
#
_symmetry.space_group_name_H-M   'P 1'
#
loop_
_entity.id
_entity.type
_entity.pdbx_description
1 polymer ?
#
loop_
_entity_poly.entity_id
_entity_poly.type
_entity_poly.pdbx_seq_one_letter_code
_entity_poly.pdbx_strand_id
1 'polypeptide(L)'
;MTERQETLALEGLPFDEKIELDNWKGRHISIEAYKELHKRSLDDAEELWSSIAKELEWFSPWEKTLEEGEHKYVYRWFKGGRINLSYLALDRHVRSWKKNKVAIIWEGEPVDEHGTPKEVRKFSYYDLWKMVSKTAYILRRNFNLKKGDRIALYMPMIPELPIFMLAAARLGIIFTVIFSGFAAESVAARINDLGASLLVTADGFYRRGKVVNLKEIADSAVKLSPSVRSVIVVRRLGIEVPLEEGRDFLYDELLKGVPASVQVDPEPLESEHPLFVLYTSGTTGKPKGVIHDNGGYATILHATMKYVFDIRDDDIYFCTADIGWITGHSYVVFGPLIEGATIIMYEGAPDYPEPDRYWSIIERYGVTIFYTSPTAVRMLMRFGDEYVRRHDTTSLRIIHSVGEPINPSAWRWLFDVVGHGKCPVGSTWWMTETGGIMISVLPGLGLIPLKPGTNGLPLPGIEADVVNERGEPAPPGERGFLVIKRPWPGMLGPPTGLWGDPERYAQIYFERFPGKGWFFTGDYAVKDEDGYIWVLGRADEVLKVAGHRIGTFELESVVASHKDVAEAAVVGLPDEIKGEVPVAFVVLHEGVEPDDRLVDEIKLWVKGKYGSIAVPSRVLFVKKLPKTRSGKIMRRLLRAVAMGTPLGDVSTLEDEAAVEEIRRAYEELVEGVGKPS
;
A
#
# COMPACT_ATOMS: atom_id res chain seq x y z
N MET A 1 -12.66 30.25 21.62
CA MET A 1 -11.33 30.52 21.01
C MET A 1 -10.84 29.28 20.28
N THR A 2 -11.70 28.65 19.48
CA THR A 2 -11.56 27.26 19.02
C THR A 2 -11.37 27.11 17.51
N GLU A 3 -11.63 28.14 16.69
CA GLU A 3 -11.35 28.12 15.24
C GLU A 3 -9.90 28.55 14.92
N ARG A 4 -9.38 29.58 15.61
CA ARG A 4 -8.14 30.27 15.20
C ARG A 4 -6.86 29.42 15.26
N GLN A 5 -6.84 28.35 16.05
CA GLN A 5 -5.70 27.44 16.17
C GLN A 5 -5.78 26.26 15.19
N GLU A 6 -6.98 25.83 14.79
CA GLU A 6 -7.15 24.88 13.67
C GLU A 6 -6.78 25.53 12.34
N THR A 7 -7.02 26.84 12.18
CA THR A 7 -6.60 27.63 11.00
C THR A 7 -5.07 27.67 10.82
N LEU A 8 -4.28 27.77 11.90
CA LEU A 8 -2.81 27.97 11.85
C LEU A 8 -2.02 26.76 11.32
N ALA A 9 -2.53 25.53 11.44
CA ALA A 9 -1.87 24.35 10.89
C ALA A 9 -2.22 24.07 9.42
N LEU A 10 -3.38 24.54 8.98
CA LEU A 10 -3.79 24.57 7.58
C LEU A 10 -3.01 25.61 6.78
N GLU A 11 -2.52 26.69 7.44
CA GLU A 11 -1.64 27.70 6.84
C GLU A 11 -0.30 27.13 6.30
N GLY A 12 0.07 25.89 6.65
CA GLY A 12 1.26 25.21 6.12
C GLY A 12 1.06 24.44 4.82
N LEU A 13 -0.18 24.21 4.38
CA LEU A 13 -0.47 23.49 3.14
C LEU A 13 -0.50 24.47 1.95
N PRO A 14 0.13 24.14 0.81
CA PRO A 14 0.21 25.04 -0.33
C PRO A 14 -1.07 24.99 -1.17
N PHE A 15 -2.22 25.36 -0.58
CA PHE A 15 -3.54 25.30 -1.24
C PHE A 15 -3.60 26.16 -2.51
N ASP A 16 -2.97 27.33 -2.49
CA ASP A 16 -3.03 28.28 -3.60
C ASP A 16 -2.01 27.99 -4.71
N GLU A 17 -1.05 27.10 -4.45
CA GLU A 17 -0.02 26.77 -5.42
C GLU A 17 -0.58 25.84 -6.50
N LYS A 18 -0.36 26.21 -7.76
CA LYS A 18 -0.76 25.46 -8.94
C LYS A 18 0.42 25.34 -9.88
N ILE A 19 0.86 24.12 -10.14
CA ILE A 19 1.98 23.81 -11.04
C ILE A 19 1.42 23.20 -12.32
N GLU A 20 1.68 23.85 -13.44
CA GLU A 20 1.43 23.31 -14.78
C GLU A 20 2.76 22.90 -15.43
N LEU A 21 2.72 21.82 -16.21
CA LEU A 21 3.90 21.23 -16.83
C LEU A 21 3.97 21.63 -18.31
N ASP A 22 5.02 22.36 -18.68
CA ASP A 22 5.20 22.83 -20.06
C ASP A 22 5.21 21.70 -21.10
N ASN A 23 5.80 20.55 -20.75
CA ASN A 23 5.85 19.37 -21.60
C ASN A 23 4.53 18.59 -21.66
N TRP A 24 3.50 19.01 -20.92
CA TRP A 24 2.15 18.43 -20.90
C TRP A 24 1.06 19.37 -21.41
N LYS A 25 1.40 20.53 -22.01
CA LYS A 25 0.45 21.55 -22.51
C LYS A 25 -0.75 21.01 -23.29
N GLY A 26 -0.58 20.00 -24.13
CA GLY A 26 -1.67 19.39 -24.93
C GLY A 26 -2.60 18.45 -24.15
N ARG A 27 -2.29 18.16 -22.89
CA ARG A 27 -3.05 17.25 -22.00
C ARG A 27 -3.60 17.95 -20.76
N HIS A 28 -3.26 19.23 -20.56
CA HIS A 28 -3.79 20.00 -19.45
C HIS A 28 -5.30 20.25 -19.61
N ILE A 29 -6.03 20.13 -18.51
CA ILE A 29 -7.45 20.51 -18.42
C ILE A 29 -7.65 21.41 -17.20
N SER A 30 -8.62 22.32 -17.27
CA SER A 30 -8.94 23.17 -16.12
C SER A 30 -9.61 22.36 -15.01
N ILE A 31 -9.54 22.90 -13.78
CA ILE A 31 -10.20 22.32 -12.60
C ILE A 31 -11.72 22.28 -12.82
N GLU A 32 -12.31 23.31 -13.45
CA GLU A 32 -13.74 23.38 -13.77
C GLU A 32 -14.14 22.32 -14.79
N ALA A 33 -13.32 22.11 -15.83
CA ALA A 33 -13.55 21.07 -16.81
C ALA A 33 -13.55 19.68 -16.16
N TYR A 34 -12.62 19.44 -15.22
CA TYR A 34 -12.60 18.20 -14.45
C TYR A 34 -13.82 18.07 -13.54
N LYS A 35 -14.19 19.12 -12.79
CA LYS A 35 -15.39 19.11 -11.93
C LYS A 35 -16.65 18.77 -12.71
N GLU A 36 -16.79 19.30 -13.92
CA GLU A 36 -17.91 19.02 -14.80
C GLU A 36 -17.86 17.57 -15.33
N LEU A 37 -16.69 17.05 -15.71
CA LEU A 37 -16.51 15.64 -16.07
C LEU A 37 -16.86 14.72 -14.90
N HIS A 38 -16.38 15.04 -13.72
CA HIS A 38 -16.64 14.28 -12.48
C HIS A 38 -18.12 14.29 -12.14
N LYS A 39 -18.79 15.44 -12.22
CA LYS A 39 -20.24 15.54 -12.01
C LYS A 39 -21.01 14.64 -12.97
N ARG A 40 -20.75 14.70 -14.28
CA ARG A 40 -21.40 13.81 -15.27
C ARG A 40 -21.15 12.34 -14.98
N SER A 41 -19.94 12.00 -14.53
CA SER A 41 -19.58 10.63 -14.15
C SER A 41 -20.36 10.11 -12.94
N LEU A 42 -20.89 11.00 -12.09
CA LEU A 42 -21.74 10.65 -10.95
C LEU A 42 -23.23 10.65 -11.29
N ASP A 43 -23.67 11.42 -12.29
CA ASP A 43 -25.06 11.44 -12.74
C ASP A 43 -25.50 10.07 -13.29
N ASP A 44 -24.59 9.33 -13.94
CA ASP A 44 -24.80 7.94 -14.38
C ASP A 44 -23.57 7.06 -14.11
N ALA A 45 -23.28 6.86 -12.83
CA ALA A 45 -22.12 6.09 -12.39
C ALA A 45 -22.22 4.60 -12.79
N GLU A 46 -23.41 4.02 -12.81
CA GLU A 46 -23.59 2.63 -13.24
C GLU A 46 -23.26 2.46 -14.72
N GLU A 47 -23.72 3.34 -15.62
CA GLU A 47 -23.35 3.22 -17.03
C GLU A 47 -21.87 3.51 -17.27
N LEU A 48 -21.27 4.45 -16.53
CA LEU A 48 -19.81 4.66 -16.56
C LEU A 48 -19.07 3.36 -16.24
N TRP A 49 -19.35 2.73 -15.10
CA TRP A 49 -18.66 1.51 -14.69
C TRP A 49 -18.96 0.33 -15.61
N SER A 50 -20.19 0.23 -16.12
CA SER A 50 -20.59 -0.72 -17.18
C SER A 50 -19.76 -0.52 -18.45
N SER A 51 -19.54 0.73 -18.89
CA SER A 51 -18.75 1.03 -20.08
C SER A 51 -17.28 0.64 -19.91
N ILE A 52 -16.67 0.96 -18.76
CA ILE A 52 -15.30 0.58 -18.43
C ILE A 52 -15.16 -0.95 -18.36
N ALA A 53 -16.12 -1.64 -17.73
CA ALA A 53 -16.09 -3.10 -17.64
C ALA A 53 -16.19 -3.76 -19.02
N LYS A 54 -16.91 -3.17 -20.00
CA LYS A 54 -17.02 -3.69 -21.37
C LYS A 54 -15.70 -3.61 -22.14
N GLU A 55 -14.73 -2.82 -21.70
CA GLU A 55 -13.39 -2.76 -22.28
C GLU A 55 -12.53 -4.00 -21.91
N LEU A 56 -12.93 -4.74 -20.88
CA LEU A 56 -12.32 -6.01 -20.49
C LEU A 56 -12.94 -7.19 -21.27
N GLU A 57 -12.19 -8.28 -21.39
CA GLU A 57 -12.67 -9.51 -22.02
C GLU A 57 -13.43 -10.38 -21.02
N TRP A 58 -14.73 -10.54 -21.23
CA TRP A 58 -15.61 -11.41 -20.44
C TRP A 58 -15.92 -12.70 -21.21
N PHE A 59 -16.01 -13.83 -20.49
CA PHE A 59 -16.49 -15.09 -21.06
C PHE A 59 -17.99 -15.06 -21.34
N SER A 60 -18.74 -14.35 -20.50
CA SER A 60 -20.15 -14.03 -20.72
C SER A 60 -20.48 -12.66 -20.11
N PRO A 61 -21.35 -11.86 -20.76
CA PRO A 61 -21.77 -10.57 -20.23
C PRO A 61 -22.60 -10.73 -18.95
N TRP A 62 -22.74 -9.63 -18.21
CA TRP A 62 -23.56 -9.57 -17.00
C TRP A 62 -25.02 -9.18 -17.30
N GLU A 63 -25.89 -9.52 -16.37
CA GLU A 63 -27.32 -9.19 -16.39
C GLU A 63 -27.60 -7.86 -15.69
N LYS A 64 -26.85 -7.56 -14.61
CA LYS A 64 -26.97 -6.34 -13.83
C LYS A 64 -25.60 -5.76 -13.49
N THR A 65 -25.46 -4.44 -13.64
CA THR A 65 -24.20 -3.74 -13.34
C THR A 65 -23.97 -3.63 -11.84
N LEU A 66 -24.98 -3.25 -11.06
CA LEU A 66 -24.93 -3.15 -9.61
C LEU A 66 -26.20 -3.76 -8.99
N GLU A 67 -26.03 -4.54 -7.94
CA GLU A 67 -27.13 -4.90 -7.05
C GLU A 67 -26.67 -4.98 -5.59
N GLU A 68 -27.60 -4.84 -4.66
CA GLU A 68 -27.35 -5.15 -3.25
C GLU A 68 -27.20 -6.66 -3.06
N GLY A 69 -26.26 -7.05 -2.20
CA GLY A 69 -26.04 -8.42 -1.75
C GLY A 69 -26.98 -8.82 -0.62
N GLU A 70 -26.70 -9.96 0.00
CA GLU A 70 -27.53 -10.50 1.09
C GLU A 70 -27.51 -9.61 2.32
N HIS A 71 -26.36 -9.01 2.62
CA HIS A 71 -26.22 -7.99 3.65
C HIS A 71 -26.31 -6.60 3.01
N LYS A 72 -27.08 -5.68 3.60
CA LYS A 72 -27.45 -4.36 3.02
C LYS A 72 -26.30 -3.42 2.60
N TYR A 73 -25.08 -3.67 3.08
CA TYR A 73 -23.89 -2.89 2.73
C TYR A 73 -22.89 -3.67 1.87
N VAL A 74 -23.23 -4.91 1.52
CA VAL A 74 -22.48 -5.72 0.56
C VAL A 74 -23.10 -5.45 -0.81
N TYR A 75 -22.26 -5.06 -1.77
CA TYR A 75 -22.69 -4.77 -3.14
C TYR A 75 -22.10 -5.80 -4.09
N ARG A 76 -22.84 -6.18 -5.14
CA ARG A 76 -22.40 -7.10 -6.19
C ARG A 76 -22.34 -6.34 -7.52
N TRP A 77 -21.16 -6.34 -8.12
CA TRP A 77 -20.93 -5.71 -9.41
C TRP A 77 -20.91 -6.75 -10.53
N PHE A 78 -21.55 -6.44 -11.65
CA PHE A 78 -21.59 -7.25 -12.88
C PHE A 78 -22.13 -8.67 -12.67
N LYS A 79 -23.25 -8.79 -11.94
CA LYS A 79 -23.89 -10.08 -11.65
C LYS A 79 -24.28 -10.81 -12.93
N GLY A 80 -23.98 -12.11 -12.96
CA GLY A 80 -24.19 -12.98 -14.12
C GLY A 80 -23.03 -12.96 -15.12
N GLY A 81 -22.15 -11.96 -15.02
CA GLY A 81 -20.93 -11.88 -15.81
C GLY A 81 -19.94 -12.96 -15.40
N ARG A 82 -19.22 -13.52 -16.37
CA ARG A 82 -18.13 -14.46 -16.11
C ARG A 82 -16.80 -13.96 -16.64
N ILE A 83 -15.77 -14.01 -15.79
CA ILE A 83 -14.45 -13.43 -16.04
C ILE A 83 -13.38 -14.24 -15.28
N ASN A 84 -12.10 -14.02 -15.58
CA ASN A 84 -10.99 -14.59 -14.81
C ASN A 84 -9.78 -13.65 -14.89
N LEU A 85 -9.23 -13.22 -13.75
CA LEU A 85 -8.08 -12.29 -13.76
C LEU A 85 -6.80 -12.92 -14.33
N SER A 86 -6.61 -14.23 -14.21
CA SER A 86 -5.47 -14.92 -14.83
C SER A 86 -5.56 -14.87 -16.36
N TYR A 87 -6.77 -15.04 -16.91
CA TYR A 87 -7.03 -14.89 -18.35
C TYR A 87 -6.73 -13.46 -18.81
N LEU A 88 -7.24 -12.46 -18.09
CA LEU A 88 -7.03 -11.05 -18.44
C LEU A 88 -5.55 -10.68 -18.37
N ALA A 89 -4.84 -11.17 -17.36
CA ALA A 89 -3.43 -10.88 -17.14
C ALA A 89 -2.49 -11.59 -18.14
N LEU A 90 -2.93 -12.67 -18.81
CA LEU A 90 -2.03 -13.54 -19.57
C LEU A 90 -2.59 -13.94 -20.93
N ASP A 91 -3.67 -14.72 -20.95
CA ASP A 91 -4.14 -15.42 -22.16
C ASP A 91 -4.49 -14.48 -23.31
N ARG A 92 -5.16 -13.36 -23.02
CA ARG A 92 -5.45 -12.34 -24.05
C ARG A 92 -4.19 -11.76 -24.69
N HIS A 93 -3.13 -11.57 -23.89
CA HIS A 93 -1.86 -11.04 -24.36
C HIS A 93 -1.07 -12.07 -25.15
N VAL A 94 -1.10 -13.34 -24.73
CA VAL A 94 -0.46 -14.47 -25.44
C VAL A 94 -1.08 -14.70 -26.83
N ARG A 95 -2.34 -14.31 -27.03
CA ARG A 95 -3.02 -14.36 -28.35
C ARG A 95 -2.78 -13.12 -29.22
N SER A 96 -2.03 -12.14 -28.70
CA SER A 96 -1.73 -10.89 -29.38
C SER A 96 -0.23 -10.80 -29.71
N TRP A 97 0.18 -9.68 -30.31
CA TRP A 97 1.60 -9.37 -30.53
C TRP A 97 2.41 -9.31 -29.22
N LYS A 98 1.76 -9.04 -28.08
CA LYS A 98 2.39 -9.01 -26.74
C LYS A 98 2.88 -10.38 -26.25
N LYS A 99 2.59 -11.48 -26.95
CA LYS A 99 3.03 -12.83 -26.59
C LYS A 99 4.51 -12.90 -26.17
N ASN A 100 5.38 -12.26 -26.95
CA ASN A 100 6.82 -12.25 -26.71
C ASN A 100 7.31 -10.96 -26.02
N LYS A 101 6.41 -10.03 -25.67
CA LYS A 101 6.73 -8.86 -24.85
C LYS A 101 7.13 -9.35 -23.45
N VAL A 102 8.14 -8.74 -22.86
CA VAL A 102 8.54 -9.01 -21.47
C VAL A 102 7.44 -8.53 -20.53
N ALA A 103 6.88 -9.45 -19.74
CA ALA A 103 5.89 -9.16 -18.71
C ALA A 103 6.57 -8.76 -17.39
N ILE A 104 7.57 -9.53 -16.95
CA ILE A 104 8.29 -9.29 -15.69
C ILE A 104 9.79 -9.30 -15.95
N ILE A 105 10.47 -8.26 -15.51
CA ILE A 105 11.91 -8.22 -15.27
C ILE A 105 12.08 -8.28 -13.77
N TRP A 106 12.58 -9.40 -13.27
CA TRP A 106 12.88 -9.57 -11.87
C TRP A 106 14.38 -9.46 -11.62
N GLU A 107 14.72 -8.78 -10.54
CA GLU A 107 16.08 -8.55 -10.10
C GLU A 107 16.26 -9.01 -8.65
N GLY A 108 17.23 -9.89 -8.44
CA GLY A 108 17.64 -10.33 -7.11
C GLY A 108 18.42 -9.25 -6.37
N GLU A 109 18.39 -9.28 -5.04
CA GLU A 109 19.09 -8.28 -4.21
C GLU A 109 20.63 -8.30 -4.38
N PRO A 110 21.33 -9.45 -4.46
CA PRO A 110 22.78 -9.46 -4.54
C PRO A 110 23.30 -8.83 -5.84
N VAL A 111 24.28 -7.95 -5.70
CA VAL A 111 25.02 -7.34 -6.82
C VAL A 111 26.49 -7.75 -6.80
N ASP A 112 27.16 -7.58 -7.94
CA ASP A 112 28.62 -7.64 -8.05
C ASP A 112 29.29 -6.33 -7.58
N GLU A 113 30.61 -6.27 -7.69
CA GLU A 113 31.42 -5.10 -7.31
C GLU A 113 31.15 -3.83 -8.12
N HIS A 114 30.39 -3.93 -9.22
CA HIS A 114 29.99 -2.82 -10.07
C HIS A 114 28.50 -2.45 -9.88
N GLY A 115 27.84 -2.97 -8.85
CA GLY A 115 26.42 -2.72 -8.60
C GLY A 115 25.48 -3.39 -9.62
N THR A 116 25.98 -4.32 -10.44
CA THR A 116 25.19 -5.09 -11.39
C THR A 116 24.56 -6.29 -10.68
N PRO A 117 23.25 -6.54 -10.84
CA PRO A 117 22.59 -7.68 -10.21
C PRO A 117 23.25 -9.00 -10.62
N LYS A 118 23.52 -9.85 -9.64
CA LYS A 118 24.02 -11.22 -9.89
C LYS A 118 22.96 -12.11 -10.51
N GLU A 119 21.68 -11.80 -10.29
CA GLU A 119 20.57 -12.58 -10.82
C GLU A 119 19.50 -11.66 -11.42
N VAL A 120 19.22 -11.88 -12.70
CA VAL A 120 18.11 -11.25 -13.40
C VAL A 120 17.33 -12.33 -14.14
N ARG A 121 16.02 -12.36 -13.92
CA ARG A 121 15.11 -13.26 -14.63
C ARG A 121 14.12 -12.44 -15.42
N LYS A 122 13.92 -12.79 -16.69
CA LYS A 122 12.95 -12.14 -17.56
C LYS A 122 11.92 -13.16 -18.00
N PHE A 123 10.66 -12.80 -17.86
CA PHE A 123 9.53 -13.59 -18.32
C PHE A 123 8.81 -12.82 -19.40
N SER A 124 8.76 -13.36 -20.61
CA SER A 124 7.75 -12.90 -21.58
C SER A 124 6.35 -13.24 -21.07
N TYR A 125 5.31 -12.61 -21.63
CA TYR A 125 3.93 -13.04 -21.38
C TYR A 125 3.73 -14.54 -21.64
N TYR A 126 4.37 -15.07 -22.69
CA TYR A 126 4.32 -16.49 -22.99
C TYR A 126 5.05 -17.35 -21.95
N ASP A 127 6.20 -16.92 -21.44
CA ASP A 127 6.92 -17.65 -20.39
C ASP A 127 6.14 -17.65 -19.07
N LEU A 128 5.58 -16.50 -18.69
CA LEU A 128 4.75 -16.36 -17.51
C LEU A 128 3.49 -17.24 -17.61
N TRP A 129 2.80 -17.20 -18.74
CA TRP A 129 1.62 -18.05 -19.00
C TRP A 129 1.93 -19.56 -18.94
N LYS A 130 3.09 -20.00 -19.47
CA LYS A 130 3.53 -21.40 -19.34
C LYS A 130 3.76 -21.76 -17.87
N MET A 131 4.46 -20.92 -17.11
CA MET A 131 4.72 -21.19 -15.69
C MET A 131 3.45 -21.21 -14.85
N VAL A 132 2.51 -20.30 -15.14
CA VAL A 132 1.19 -20.30 -14.50
C VAL A 132 0.38 -21.54 -14.86
N SER A 133 0.40 -21.98 -16.12
CA SER A 133 -0.26 -23.23 -16.55
C SER A 133 0.31 -24.46 -15.86
N LYS A 134 1.64 -24.56 -15.74
CA LYS A 134 2.31 -25.65 -15.00
C LYS A 134 1.97 -25.62 -13.52
N THR A 135 1.95 -24.44 -12.91
CA THR A 135 1.63 -24.27 -11.49
C THR A 135 0.16 -24.62 -11.21
N ALA A 136 -0.76 -24.17 -12.06
CA ALA A 136 -2.17 -24.56 -11.98
C ALA A 136 -2.34 -26.08 -12.14
N TYR A 137 -1.55 -26.72 -13.01
CA TYR A 137 -1.56 -28.17 -13.12
C TYR A 137 -1.11 -28.84 -11.82
N ILE A 138 -0.02 -28.37 -11.20
CA ILE A 138 0.48 -28.87 -9.91
C ILE A 138 -0.60 -28.75 -8.83
N LEU A 139 -1.16 -27.54 -8.65
CA LEU A 139 -2.21 -27.29 -7.65
C LEU A 139 -3.41 -28.22 -7.83
N ARG A 140 -3.86 -28.42 -9.08
CA ARG A 140 -5.01 -29.28 -9.39
C ARG A 140 -4.71 -30.77 -9.30
N ARG A 141 -3.55 -31.23 -9.77
CA ARG A 141 -3.25 -32.67 -9.93
C ARG A 141 -2.55 -33.27 -8.73
N ASN A 142 -1.58 -32.56 -8.14
CA ASN A 142 -0.80 -33.06 -7.00
C ASN A 142 -1.50 -32.79 -5.68
N PHE A 143 -2.24 -31.67 -5.57
CA PHE A 143 -2.89 -31.25 -4.33
C PHE A 143 -4.42 -31.30 -4.37
N ASN A 144 -5.00 -31.72 -5.51
CA ASN A 144 -6.44 -31.85 -5.72
C ASN A 144 -7.23 -30.57 -5.39
N LEU A 145 -6.63 -29.39 -5.63
CA LEU A 145 -7.28 -28.11 -5.40
C LEU A 145 -8.21 -27.73 -6.56
N LYS A 146 -9.36 -27.16 -6.21
CA LYS A 146 -10.43 -26.75 -7.12
C LYS A 146 -11.00 -25.38 -6.73
N LYS A 147 -11.90 -24.85 -7.57
CA LYS A 147 -12.64 -23.61 -7.30
C LYS A 147 -13.20 -23.59 -5.87
N GLY A 148 -12.94 -22.51 -5.14
CA GLY A 148 -13.39 -22.28 -3.76
C GLY A 148 -12.49 -22.86 -2.67
N ASP A 149 -11.47 -23.67 -3.02
CA ASP A 149 -10.44 -24.06 -2.07
C ASP A 149 -9.56 -22.87 -1.70
N ARG A 150 -8.81 -23.01 -0.60
CA ARG A 150 -8.11 -21.90 0.05
C ARG A 150 -6.63 -22.22 0.26
N ILE A 151 -5.76 -21.29 -0.13
CA ILE A 151 -4.31 -21.42 0.03
C ILE A 151 -3.71 -20.17 0.66
N ALA A 152 -2.57 -20.34 1.33
CA ALA A 152 -1.77 -19.25 1.87
C ALA A 152 -0.43 -19.15 1.13
N LEU A 153 -0.03 -17.93 0.77
CA LEU A 153 1.22 -17.62 0.07
C LEU A 153 2.09 -16.78 1.01
N TYR A 154 3.07 -17.40 1.67
CA TYR A 154 4.05 -16.75 2.54
C TYR A 154 5.41 -16.73 1.83
N MET A 155 5.55 -15.79 0.89
CA MET A 155 6.63 -15.79 -0.10
C MET A 155 7.37 -14.45 -0.10
N PRO A 156 8.68 -14.43 -0.43
CA PRO A 156 9.42 -13.20 -0.66
C PRO A 156 9.07 -12.60 -2.04
N MET A 157 9.67 -11.45 -2.36
CA MET A 157 9.52 -10.77 -3.65
C MET A 157 10.29 -11.50 -4.76
N ILE A 158 9.80 -12.68 -5.15
CA ILE A 158 10.33 -13.52 -6.23
C ILE A 158 9.24 -13.88 -7.25
N PRO A 159 9.55 -14.19 -8.53
CA PRO A 159 8.54 -14.32 -9.58
C PRO A 159 7.55 -15.47 -9.37
N GLU A 160 7.90 -16.46 -8.55
CA GLU A 160 7.02 -17.55 -8.16
C GLU A 160 5.79 -17.04 -7.41
N LEU A 161 5.89 -15.93 -6.66
CA LEU A 161 4.75 -15.35 -5.94
C LEU A 161 3.61 -14.94 -6.89
N PRO A 162 3.81 -14.04 -7.89
CA PRO A 162 2.76 -13.75 -8.87
C PRO A 162 2.37 -14.98 -9.70
N ILE A 163 3.27 -15.93 -9.96
CA ILE A 163 2.91 -17.19 -10.65
C ILE A 163 1.88 -17.99 -9.84
N PHE A 164 2.07 -18.15 -8.53
CA PHE A 164 1.11 -18.83 -7.65
C PHE A 164 -0.21 -18.07 -7.51
N MET A 165 -0.17 -16.74 -7.40
CA MET A 165 -1.38 -15.90 -7.38
C MET A 165 -2.20 -16.09 -8.66
N LEU A 166 -1.56 -15.99 -9.83
CA LEU A 166 -2.22 -16.14 -11.12
C LEU A 166 -2.69 -17.57 -11.36
N ALA A 167 -1.99 -18.59 -10.86
CA ALA A 167 -2.42 -19.99 -10.94
C ALA A 167 -3.63 -20.27 -10.04
N ALA A 168 -3.67 -19.70 -8.83
CA ALA A 168 -4.82 -19.79 -7.94
C ALA A 168 -6.05 -19.09 -8.55
N ALA A 169 -5.88 -17.84 -9.03
CA ALA A 169 -6.91 -17.09 -9.75
C ALA A 169 -7.44 -17.86 -10.97
N ARG A 170 -6.55 -18.53 -11.71
CA ARG A 170 -6.91 -19.35 -12.88
C ARG A 170 -7.89 -20.47 -12.56
N LEU A 171 -7.73 -21.09 -11.39
CA LEU A 171 -8.54 -22.21 -10.92
C LEU A 171 -9.74 -21.79 -10.06
N GLY A 172 -9.92 -20.50 -9.78
CA GLY A 172 -10.91 -20.01 -8.81
C GLY A 172 -10.58 -20.38 -7.37
N ILE A 173 -9.31 -20.64 -7.05
CA ILE A 173 -8.84 -20.86 -5.68
C ILE A 173 -8.71 -19.50 -5.01
N ILE A 174 -9.23 -19.39 -3.78
CA ILE A 174 -9.14 -18.19 -2.96
C ILE A 174 -7.80 -18.21 -2.25
N PHE A 175 -6.96 -17.20 -2.47
CA PHE A 175 -5.64 -17.15 -1.82
C PHE A 175 -5.56 -16.01 -0.80
N THR A 176 -4.64 -16.14 0.15
CA THR A 176 -4.14 -15.02 0.94
C THR A 176 -2.64 -14.92 0.80
N VAL A 177 -2.14 -13.72 0.48
CA VAL A 177 -0.71 -13.44 0.58
C VAL A 177 -0.42 -12.93 1.97
N ILE A 178 0.60 -13.53 2.60
CA ILE A 178 1.07 -13.19 3.93
C ILE A 178 2.45 -12.60 3.77
N PHE A 179 2.64 -11.38 4.28
CA PHE A 179 3.90 -10.68 4.19
C PHE A 179 5.04 -11.50 4.79
N SER A 180 6.12 -11.70 4.01
CA SER A 180 7.29 -12.52 4.37
C SER A 180 8.02 -12.06 5.64
N GLY A 181 7.67 -10.87 6.14
CA GLY A 181 8.20 -10.36 7.40
C GLY A 181 7.47 -10.74 8.66
N PHE A 182 6.28 -11.34 8.57
CA PHE A 182 5.52 -11.70 9.76
C PHE A 182 6.12 -12.90 10.50
N ALA A 183 5.96 -12.89 11.82
CA ALA A 183 6.28 -14.01 12.69
C ALA A 183 5.27 -15.16 12.56
N ALA A 184 5.65 -16.34 13.04
CA ALA A 184 4.92 -17.58 12.89
C ALA A 184 3.47 -17.50 13.39
N GLU A 185 3.22 -16.86 14.53
CA GLU A 185 1.89 -16.69 15.10
C GLU A 185 0.99 -15.83 14.21
N SER A 186 1.56 -14.76 13.66
CA SER A 186 0.86 -13.86 12.74
C SER A 186 0.54 -14.53 11.41
N VAL A 187 1.43 -15.41 10.93
CA VAL A 187 1.21 -16.25 9.75
C VAL A 187 0.08 -17.25 10.05
N ALA A 188 0.18 -18.00 11.14
CA ALA A 188 -0.78 -19.02 11.54
C ALA A 188 -2.19 -18.45 11.77
N ALA A 189 -2.31 -17.29 12.41
CA ALA A 189 -3.61 -16.64 12.64
C ALA A 189 -4.38 -16.39 11.33
N ARG A 190 -3.68 -16.02 10.25
CA ARG A 190 -4.26 -15.76 8.92
C ARG A 190 -4.60 -17.05 8.20
N ILE A 191 -3.72 -18.06 8.29
CA ILE A 191 -3.97 -19.40 7.73
C ILE A 191 -5.23 -20.01 8.36
N ASN A 192 -5.34 -19.91 9.69
CA ASN A 192 -6.46 -20.47 10.46
C ASN A 192 -7.78 -19.75 10.18
N ASP A 193 -7.78 -18.42 10.12
CA ASP A 193 -8.99 -17.65 9.84
C ASP A 193 -9.50 -17.90 8.41
N LEU A 194 -8.59 -18.01 7.43
CA LEU A 194 -8.96 -18.39 6.08
C LEU A 194 -9.35 -19.89 6.00
N GLY A 195 -8.77 -20.73 6.86
CA GLY A 195 -8.87 -22.19 6.75
C GLY A 195 -8.18 -22.70 5.49
N ALA A 196 -6.99 -22.17 5.20
CA ALA A 196 -6.17 -22.59 4.06
C ALA A 196 -5.60 -24.01 4.27
N SER A 197 -5.67 -24.83 3.23
CA SER A 197 -5.22 -26.24 3.27
C SER A 197 -3.81 -26.45 2.71
N LEU A 198 -3.27 -25.48 1.99
CA LEU A 198 -1.93 -25.49 1.39
C LEU A 198 -1.22 -24.19 1.76
N LEU A 199 0.03 -24.31 2.22
CA LEU A 199 0.95 -23.19 2.37
C LEU A 199 2.00 -23.23 1.26
N VAL A 200 2.28 -22.10 0.62
CA VAL A 200 3.40 -21.94 -0.29
C VAL A 200 4.41 -21.00 0.34
N THR A 201 5.67 -21.42 0.42
CA THR A 201 6.78 -20.67 1.03
C THR A 201 8.07 -20.86 0.23
N ALA A 202 9.14 -20.18 0.63
CA ALA A 202 10.49 -20.38 0.11
C ALA A 202 11.42 -20.93 1.20
N ASP A 203 12.58 -21.46 0.79
CA ASP A 203 13.66 -21.82 1.71
C ASP A 203 14.18 -20.60 2.47
N GLY A 204 14.49 -19.51 1.76
CA GLY A 204 14.86 -18.22 2.31
C GLY A 204 14.98 -17.14 1.24
N PHE A 205 15.41 -15.95 1.63
CA PHE A 205 15.68 -14.85 0.71
C PHE A 205 16.69 -13.85 1.30
N TYR A 206 17.17 -12.93 0.46
CA TYR A 206 18.05 -11.86 0.90
C TYR A 206 17.27 -10.62 1.33
N ARG A 207 17.72 -9.99 2.43
CA ARG A 207 17.30 -8.64 2.81
C ARG A 207 18.49 -7.87 3.38
N ARG A 208 18.87 -6.77 2.74
CA ARG A 208 20.03 -5.93 3.11
C ARG A 208 21.32 -6.77 3.28
N GLY A 209 21.56 -7.68 2.35
CA GLY A 209 22.69 -8.62 2.34
C GLY A 209 22.55 -9.81 3.30
N LYS A 210 21.54 -9.84 4.16
CA LYS A 210 21.33 -10.91 5.16
C LYS A 210 20.39 -11.97 4.63
N VAL A 211 20.67 -13.22 4.95
CA VAL A 211 19.77 -14.35 4.68
C VAL A 211 18.66 -14.40 5.72
N VAL A 212 17.41 -14.45 5.27
CA VAL A 212 16.23 -14.72 6.10
C VAL A 212 15.77 -16.15 5.83
N ASN A 213 15.76 -17.00 6.86
CA ASN A 213 15.30 -18.39 6.78
C ASN A 213 13.76 -18.44 6.86
N LEU A 214 13.11 -18.40 5.71
CA LEU A 214 11.65 -18.29 5.64
C LEU A 214 10.96 -19.62 5.97
N LYS A 215 11.58 -20.75 5.62
CA LYS A 215 11.02 -22.08 5.89
C LYS A 215 10.94 -22.39 7.38
N GLU A 216 11.91 -21.94 8.18
CA GLU A 216 11.89 -22.11 9.63
C GLU A 216 10.68 -21.43 10.30
N ILE A 217 10.35 -20.20 9.85
CA ILE A 217 9.18 -19.47 10.32
C ILE A 217 7.89 -20.17 9.84
N ALA A 218 7.89 -20.64 8.58
CA ALA A 218 6.77 -21.38 8.01
C ALA A 218 6.47 -22.67 8.78
N ASP A 219 7.49 -23.45 9.15
CA ASP A 219 7.32 -24.67 9.95
C ASP A 219 6.73 -24.39 11.33
N SER A 220 7.17 -23.30 11.96
CA SER A 220 6.61 -22.84 13.24
C SER A 220 5.15 -22.44 13.10
N ALA A 221 4.77 -21.78 12.00
CA ALA A 221 3.38 -21.42 11.72
C ALA A 221 2.50 -22.65 11.41
N VAL A 222 3.01 -23.63 10.68
CA VAL A 222 2.30 -24.88 10.33
C VAL A 222 1.94 -25.68 11.58
N LYS A 223 2.81 -25.74 12.59
CA LYS A 223 2.50 -26.37 13.89
C LYS A 223 1.27 -25.76 14.57
N LEU A 224 1.01 -24.47 14.32
CA LEU A 224 -0.13 -23.72 14.86
C LEU A 224 -1.32 -23.69 13.90
N SER A 225 -1.24 -24.37 12.74
CA SER A 225 -2.21 -24.28 11.65
C SER A 225 -2.76 -25.64 11.24
N PRO A 226 -3.72 -26.22 11.98
CA PRO A 226 -4.21 -27.58 11.75
C PRO A 226 -4.96 -27.78 10.42
N SER A 227 -5.33 -26.69 9.72
CA SER A 227 -5.92 -26.78 8.38
C SER A 227 -4.90 -27.17 7.30
N VAL A 228 -3.61 -26.88 7.51
CA VAL A 228 -2.56 -27.09 6.51
C VAL A 228 -2.25 -28.58 6.37
N ARG A 229 -2.45 -29.12 5.17
CA ARG A 229 -2.18 -30.52 4.83
C ARG A 229 -0.89 -30.69 4.06
N SER A 230 -0.47 -29.65 3.35
CA SER A 230 0.75 -29.69 2.54
C SER A 230 1.42 -28.32 2.51
N VAL A 231 2.72 -28.33 2.27
CA VAL A 231 3.55 -27.14 2.09
C VAL A 231 4.32 -27.28 0.79
N ILE A 232 4.26 -26.28 -0.10
CA ILE A 232 5.15 -26.17 -1.25
C ILE A 232 6.29 -25.23 -0.90
N VAL A 233 7.53 -25.67 -1.10
CA VAL A 233 8.74 -24.89 -0.82
C VAL A 233 9.44 -24.55 -2.13
N VAL A 234 9.61 -23.27 -2.39
CA VAL A 234 10.42 -22.75 -3.50
C VAL A 234 11.88 -22.65 -3.06
N ARG A 235 12.77 -23.29 -3.81
CA ARG A 235 14.22 -23.20 -3.60
C ARG A 235 14.74 -21.88 -4.19
N ARG A 236 14.75 -20.81 -3.41
CA ARG A 236 15.23 -19.48 -3.80
C ARG A 236 16.72 -19.32 -3.56
N LEU A 237 17.22 -19.74 -2.39
CA LEU A 237 18.64 -19.62 -2.03
C LEU A 237 19.41 -20.95 -2.16
N GLY A 238 18.71 -22.08 -2.18
CA GLY A 238 19.34 -23.39 -2.15
C GLY A 238 19.91 -23.76 -0.78
N ILE A 239 19.49 -23.08 0.28
CA ILE A 239 19.92 -23.40 1.64
C ILE A 239 19.28 -24.71 2.12
N GLU A 240 19.97 -25.44 2.98
CA GLU A 240 19.45 -26.66 3.57
C GLU A 240 18.36 -26.32 4.59
N VAL A 241 17.15 -26.84 4.36
CA VAL A 241 15.99 -26.65 5.24
C VAL A 241 15.32 -28.00 5.50
N PRO A 242 14.78 -28.24 6.70
CA PRO A 242 14.06 -29.48 6.99
C PRO A 242 12.80 -29.58 6.12
N LEU A 243 12.56 -30.77 5.58
CA LEU A 243 11.35 -31.12 4.83
C LEU A 243 10.67 -32.31 5.50
N GLU A 244 9.41 -32.13 5.91
CA GLU A 244 8.62 -33.20 6.51
C GLU A 244 8.00 -34.10 5.42
N GLU A 245 8.37 -35.38 5.42
CA GLU A 245 7.90 -36.36 4.42
C GLU A 245 6.37 -36.45 4.41
N GLY A 246 5.78 -36.41 3.20
CA GLY A 246 4.33 -36.44 3.00
C GLY A 246 3.61 -35.10 3.22
N ARG A 247 4.27 -34.10 3.81
CA ARG A 247 3.73 -32.74 3.98
C ARG A 247 4.43 -31.72 3.09
N ASP A 248 5.75 -31.74 3.03
CA ASP A 248 6.56 -30.72 2.35
C ASP A 248 7.02 -31.20 0.96
N PHE A 249 6.82 -30.35 -0.05
CA PHE A 249 7.14 -30.65 -1.44
C PHE A 249 7.94 -29.51 -2.06
N LEU A 250 9.05 -29.86 -2.71
CA LEU A 250 9.88 -28.90 -3.43
C LEU A 250 9.24 -28.53 -4.78
N TYR A 251 9.10 -27.23 -5.04
CA TYR A 251 8.41 -26.73 -6.24
C TYR A 251 9.13 -27.09 -7.56
N ASP A 252 10.47 -27.01 -7.57
CA ASP A 252 11.31 -27.40 -8.71
C ASP A 252 11.21 -28.90 -9.02
N GLU A 253 11.12 -29.76 -8.00
CA GLU A 253 10.87 -31.20 -8.19
C GLU A 253 9.47 -31.47 -8.73
N LEU A 254 8.44 -30.78 -8.20
CA LEU A 254 7.07 -30.88 -8.74
C LEU A 254 7.02 -30.47 -10.21
N LEU A 255 7.74 -29.42 -10.61
CA LEU A 255 7.81 -28.96 -12.00
C LEU A 255 8.39 -30.00 -12.96
N LYS A 256 9.33 -30.85 -12.53
CA LYS A 256 9.90 -31.93 -13.38
C LYS A 256 8.85 -32.98 -13.77
N GLY A 257 7.85 -33.19 -12.91
CA GLY A 257 6.74 -34.11 -13.18
C GLY A 257 5.65 -33.55 -14.10
N VAL A 258 5.73 -32.27 -14.48
CA VAL A 258 4.70 -31.61 -15.28
C VAL A 258 4.96 -31.81 -16.78
N PRO A 259 3.98 -32.30 -17.56
CA PRO A 259 4.13 -32.42 -19.01
C PRO A 259 4.47 -31.07 -19.67
N ALA A 260 5.45 -31.06 -20.58
CA ALA A 260 5.91 -29.82 -21.21
C ALA A 260 4.82 -29.09 -22.02
N SER A 261 3.86 -29.83 -22.56
CA SER A 261 2.72 -29.32 -23.33
C SER A 261 1.51 -28.94 -22.49
N VAL A 262 1.61 -28.99 -21.15
CA VAL A 262 0.45 -28.74 -20.30
C VAL A 262 -0.10 -27.34 -20.51
N GLN A 263 -1.41 -27.28 -20.67
CA GLN A 263 -2.19 -26.05 -20.67
C GLN A 263 -3.37 -26.31 -19.75
N VAL A 264 -3.60 -25.38 -18.84
CA VAL A 264 -4.77 -25.42 -17.97
C VAL A 264 -5.66 -24.28 -18.43
N ASP A 265 -6.89 -24.58 -18.81
CA ASP A 265 -7.84 -23.53 -19.17
C ASP A 265 -8.25 -22.74 -17.93
N PRO A 266 -8.46 -21.41 -18.05
CA PRO A 266 -8.95 -20.60 -16.95
C PRO A 266 -10.42 -20.93 -16.68
N GLU A 267 -10.78 -21.08 -15.41
CA GLU A 267 -12.16 -21.28 -15.00
C GLU A 267 -12.98 -20.01 -15.29
N PRO A 268 -14.16 -20.10 -15.94
CA PRO A 268 -15.05 -18.96 -16.15
C PRO A 268 -15.81 -18.66 -14.85
N LEU A 269 -15.18 -17.87 -13.98
CA LEU A 269 -15.67 -17.51 -12.65
C LEU A 269 -16.73 -16.41 -12.75
N GLU A 270 -17.69 -16.44 -11.86
CA GLU A 270 -18.66 -15.38 -11.65
C GLU A 270 -17.93 -14.10 -11.23
N SER A 271 -18.42 -12.93 -11.64
CA SER A 271 -17.84 -11.63 -11.28
C SER A 271 -17.56 -11.52 -9.77
N GLU A 272 -18.53 -11.93 -8.96
CA GLU A 272 -18.50 -11.89 -7.51
C GLU A 272 -17.76 -13.06 -6.83
N HIS A 273 -17.17 -13.99 -7.60
CA HIS A 273 -16.38 -15.09 -7.01
C HIS A 273 -15.19 -14.50 -6.26
N PRO A 274 -14.97 -14.83 -4.96
CA PRO A 274 -13.84 -14.30 -4.21
C PRO A 274 -12.51 -14.68 -4.86
N LEU A 275 -11.70 -13.67 -5.16
CA LEU A 275 -10.37 -13.85 -5.73
C LEU A 275 -9.34 -14.09 -4.63
N PHE A 276 -9.30 -13.19 -3.64
CA PHE A 276 -8.37 -13.28 -2.53
C PHE A 276 -8.95 -12.70 -1.24
N VAL A 277 -8.34 -13.09 -0.12
CA VAL A 277 -8.56 -12.46 1.19
C VAL A 277 -7.23 -11.85 1.64
N LEU A 278 -7.21 -10.55 1.90
CA LEU A 278 -6.04 -9.86 2.40
C LEU A 278 -6.26 -9.36 3.83
N TYR A 279 -5.40 -9.80 4.75
CA TYR A 279 -5.57 -9.55 6.16
C TYR A 279 -4.96 -8.22 6.61
N THR A 280 -5.79 -7.32 7.13
CA THR A 280 -5.37 -6.04 7.71
C THR A 280 -5.41 -6.07 9.24
N SER A 281 -4.65 -5.18 9.89
CA SER A 281 -4.66 -5.05 11.35
C SER A 281 -6.02 -4.55 11.84
N GLY A 282 -6.61 -5.24 12.81
CA GLY A 282 -7.82 -4.81 13.51
C GLY A 282 -7.51 -4.06 14.80
N THR A 283 -8.33 -3.07 15.16
CA THR A 283 -8.24 -2.35 16.45
C THR A 283 -8.42 -3.26 17.66
N THR A 284 -9.10 -4.40 17.48
CA THR A 284 -9.40 -5.41 18.50
C THR A 284 -8.38 -6.57 18.55
N GLY A 285 -7.28 -6.50 17.79
CA GLY A 285 -6.21 -7.52 17.78
C GLY A 285 -6.42 -8.69 16.82
N LYS A 286 -7.67 -9.12 16.53
CA LYS A 286 -7.93 -10.14 15.49
C LYS A 286 -7.81 -9.50 14.08
N PRO A 287 -6.99 -10.06 13.16
CA PRO A 287 -6.90 -9.58 11.79
C PRO A 287 -8.27 -9.52 11.09
N LYS A 288 -8.45 -8.56 10.19
CA LYS A 288 -9.65 -8.40 9.36
C LYS A 288 -9.36 -8.96 7.97
N GLY A 289 -10.05 -10.02 7.56
CA GLY A 289 -9.90 -10.58 6.21
C GLY A 289 -10.70 -9.78 5.19
N VAL A 290 -10.05 -8.87 4.46
CA VAL A 290 -10.71 -8.07 3.41
C VAL A 290 -10.85 -8.92 2.14
N ILE A 291 -12.06 -9.03 1.60
CA ILE A 291 -12.36 -9.86 0.43
C ILE A 291 -12.41 -8.98 -0.83
N HIS A 292 -11.75 -9.42 -1.89
CA HIS A 292 -11.91 -8.86 -3.24
C HIS A 292 -12.40 -9.91 -4.22
N ASP A 293 -13.29 -9.48 -5.13
CA ASP A 293 -13.89 -10.33 -6.16
C ASP A 293 -13.07 -10.31 -7.46
N ASN A 294 -13.64 -10.85 -8.55
CA ASN A 294 -13.01 -10.83 -9.85
C ASN A 294 -13.43 -9.61 -10.67
N GLY A 295 -14.71 -9.44 -10.97
CA GLY A 295 -15.15 -8.46 -11.98
C GLY A 295 -15.09 -7.02 -11.49
N GLY A 296 -15.54 -6.76 -10.27
CA GLY A 296 -15.46 -5.43 -9.64
C GLY A 296 -14.01 -4.98 -9.51
N TYR A 297 -13.18 -5.84 -8.92
CA TYR A 297 -11.75 -5.59 -8.74
C TYR A 297 -11.02 -5.38 -10.08
N ALA A 298 -11.22 -6.22 -11.09
CA ALA A 298 -10.59 -6.04 -12.40
C ALA A 298 -10.98 -4.70 -13.05
N THR A 299 -12.24 -4.27 -12.91
CA THR A 299 -12.75 -3.03 -13.51
C THR A 299 -12.09 -1.80 -12.91
N ILE A 300 -11.95 -1.73 -11.57
CA ILE A 300 -11.27 -0.58 -10.95
C ILE A 300 -9.78 -0.54 -11.27
N LEU A 301 -9.12 -1.71 -11.37
CA LEU A 301 -7.73 -1.77 -11.78
C LEU A 301 -7.54 -1.31 -13.23
N HIS A 302 -8.40 -1.75 -14.14
CA HIS A 302 -8.40 -1.31 -15.53
C HIS A 302 -8.51 0.22 -15.65
N ALA A 303 -9.50 0.79 -14.95
CA ALA A 303 -9.73 2.23 -14.93
C ALA A 303 -8.52 2.98 -14.37
N THR A 304 -7.99 2.55 -13.22
CA THR A 304 -6.91 3.28 -12.53
C THR A 304 -5.57 3.16 -13.27
N MET A 305 -5.27 2.01 -13.87
CA MET A 305 -4.10 1.85 -14.74
C MET A 305 -4.13 2.82 -15.93
N LYS A 306 -5.31 3.02 -16.53
CA LYS A 306 -5.49 4.00 -17.61
C LYS A 306 -5.47 5.44 -17.11
N TYR A 307 -6.28 5.78 -16.10
CA TYR A 307 -6.51 7.17 -15.71
C TYR A 307 -5.37 7.75 -14.88
N VAL A 308 -4.86 6.98 -13.91
CA VAL A 308 -3.83 7.43 -12.96
C VAL A 308 -2.43 7.26 -13.54
N PHE A 309 -2.17 6.12 -14.17
CA PHE A 309 -0.83 5.80 -14.67
C PHE A 309 -0.64 6.10 -16.14
N ASP A 310 -1.71 6.42 -16.89
CA ASP A 310 -1.66 6.62 -18.36
C ASP A 310 -0.86 5.49 -19.03
N ILE A 311 -1.03 4.24 -18.58
CA ILE A 311 -0.15 3.14 -18.96
C ILE A 311 -0.23 2.86 -20.47
N ARG A 312 0.93 2.63 -21.08
CA ARG A 312 1.09 2.39 -22.52
C ARG A 312 1.81 1.09 -22.81
N ASP A 313 1.72 0.67 -24.06
CA ASP A 313 2.33 -0.58 -24.53
C ASP A 313 3.86 -0.56 -24.53
N ASP A 314 4.48 0.60 -24.51
CA ASP A 314 5.94 0.82 -24.44
C ASP A 314 6.42 1.21 -23.03
N ASP A 315 5.52 1.36 -22.05
CA ASP A 315 5.90 1.72 -20.69
C ASP A 315 6.60 0.56 -19.95
N ILE A 316 7.59 0.93 -19.14
CA ILE A 316 8.26 0.07 -18.16
C ILE A 316 7.88 0.59 -16.78
N TYR A 317 7.12 -0.23 -16.06
CA TYR A 317 6.43 0.12 -14.84
C TYR A 317 7.16 -0.44 -13.63
N PHE A 318 7.51 0.42 -12.68
CA PHE A 318 8.16 0.01 -11.43
C PHE A 318 7.36 0.48 -10.21
N CYS A 319 6.60 -0.45 -9.63
CA CYS A 319 6.05 -0.29 -8.29
C CYS A 319 6.94 -0.99 -7.27
N THR A 320 7.37 -0.25 -6.25
CA THR A 320 8.33 -0.74 -5.26
C THR A 320 7.67 -1.43 -4.06
N ALA A 321 6.36 -1.65 -4.10
CA ALA A 321 5.62 -2.23 -3.00
C ALA A 321 5.82 -3.75 -2.91
N ASP A 322 5.79 -4.30 -1.70
CA ASP A 322 5.75 -5.73 -1.49
C ASP A 322 4.34 -6.29 -1.79
N ILE A 323 4.28 -7.47 -2.43
CA ILE A 323 3.04 -8.16 -2.81
C ILE A 323 2.21 -8.60 -1.60
N GLY A 324 2.79 -8.71 -0.41
CA GLY A 324 2.07 -8.91 0.86
C GLY A 324 1.12 -7.78 1.25
N TRP A 325 1.11 -6.66 0.51
CA TRP A 325 0.17 -5.54 0.69
C TRP A 325 -0.75 -5.38 -0.53
N ILE A 326 -1.83 -4.63 -0.36
CA ILE A 326 -2.81 -4.40 -1.44
C ILE A 326 -2.16 -3.70 -2.65
N THR A 327 -1.21 -2.78 -2.42
CA THR A 327 -0.46 -2.11 -3.49
C THR A 327 0.24 -3.11 -4.41
N GLY A 328 0.84 -4.17 -3.86
CA GLY A 328 1.46 -5.18 -4.69
C GLY A 328 0.45 -6.10 -5.40
N HIS A 329 -0.71 -6.40 -4.79
CA HIS A 329 -1.78 -7.11 -5.51
C HIS A 329 -2.28 -6.30 -6.71
N SER A 330 -2.72 -5.07 -6.45
CA SER A 330 -3.38 -4.19 -7.42
C SER A 330 -2.40 -3.69 -8.47
N TYR A 331 -1.21 -3.28 -8.06
CA TYR A 331 -0.31 -2.48 -8.89
C TYR A 331 1.09 -3.07 -9.08
N VAL A 332 1.43 -4.23 -8.50
CA VAL A 332 2.60 -5.01 -8.97
C VAL A 332 2.15 -6.17 -9.85
N VAL A 333 1.03 -6.82 -9.51
CA VAL A 333 0.57 -8.02 -10.22
C VAL A 333 -0.60 -7.72 -11.16
N PHE A 334 -1.80 -7.52 -10.63
CA PHE A 334 -3.01 -7.63 -11.46
C PHE A 334 -3.17 -6.47 -12.46
N GLY A 335 -3.18 -5.23 -12.00
CA GLY A 335 -3.39 -4.04 -12.85
C GLY A 335 -2.42 -3.97 -14.04
N PRO A 336 -1.09 -3.90 -13.81
CA PRO A 336 -0.14 -3.82 -14.91
C PRO A 336 -0.15 -5.05 -15.83
N LEU A 337 -0.40 -6.26 -15.31
CA LEU A 337 -0.50 -7.44 -16.16
C LEU A 337 -1.77 -7.44 -17.02
N ILE A 338 -2.92 -6.97 -16.50
CA ILE A 338 -4.18 -6.83 -17.26
C ILE A 338 -4.03 -5.85 -18.44
N GLU A 339 -3.21 -4.81 -18.27
CA GLU A 339 -2.89 -3.85 -19.33
C GLU A 339 -1.76 -4.30 -20.27
N GLY A 340 -1.12 -5.44 -20.00
CA GLY A 340 -0.04 -5.93 -20.84
C GLY A 340 1.28 -5.14 -20.67
N ALA A 341 1.53 -4.53 -19.51
CA ALA A 341 2.71 -3.72 -19.21
C ALA A 341 3.97 -4.56 -18.91
N THR A 342 5.16 -3.96 -19.03
CA THR A 342 6.40 -4.58 -18.53
C THR A 342 6.64 -4.12 -17.10
N ILE A 343 6.75 -5.05 -16.15
CA ILE A 343 6.90 -4.79 -14.72
C ILE A 343 8.35 -5.02 -14.29
N ILE A 344 8.90 -4.08 -13.54
CA ILE A 344 10.10 -4.31 -12.74
C ILE A 344 9.69 -4.84 -11.37
N MET A 345 10.23 -6.01 -11.01
CA MET A 345 10.05 -6.62 -9.71
C MET A 345 11.40 -6.74 -9.02
N TYR A 346 11.55 -6.12 -7.85
CA TYR A 346 12.82 -6.08 -7.12
C TYR A 346 12.69 -6.81 -5.78
N GLU A 347 13.61 -7.72 -5.50
CA GLU A 347 13.61 -8.51 -4.27
C GLU A 347 14.07 -7.70 -3.04
N GLY A 348 15.00 -6.77 -3.24
CA GLY A 348 15.80 -6.22 -2.15
C GLY A 348 15.27 -4.95 -1.49
N ALA A 349 16.15 -4.29 -0.74
CA ALA A 349 15.88 -3.01 -0.08
C ALA A 349 16.29 -1.80 -0.96
N PRO A 350 15.61 -0.64 -0.81
CA PRO A 350 15.92 0.60 -1.54
C PRO A 350 17.31 1.17 -1.28
N ASP A 351 17.92 0.82 -0.14
CA ASP A 351 19.14 1.42 0.39
C ASP A 351 20.31 0.45 0.53
N TYR A 352 20.25 -0.66 -0.21
CA TYR A 352 21.30 -1.67 -0.19
C TYR A 352 21.67 -2.12 -1.62
N PRO A 353 22.97 -2.25 -1.94
CA PRO A 353 24.14 -2.00 -1.08
C PRO A 353 24.37 -0.51 -0.75
N GLU A 354 23.84 0.38 -1.58
CA GLU A 354 23.92 1.83 -1.43
C GLU A 354 22.52 2.47 -1.59
N PRO A 355 22.30 3.70 -1.10
CA PRO A 355 21.03 4.43 -1.20
C PRO A 355 20.72 4.99 -2.60
N ASP A 356 21.28 4.39 -3.64
CA ASP A 356 21.04 4.72 -5.05
C ASP A 356 20.19 3.66 -5.78
N ARG A 357 19.84 2.56 -5.10
CA ARG A 357 19.40 1.34 -5.75
C ARG A 357 18.20 1.53 -6.68
N TYR A 358 17.18 2.26 -6.26
CA TYR A 358 16.02 2.54 -7.11
C TYR A 358 16.38 3.34 -8.37
N TRP A 359 17.30 4.29 -8.26
CA TRP A 359 17.72 5.14 -9.37
C TRP A 359 18.55 4.33 -10.36
N SER A 360 19.44 3.45 -9.87
CA SER A 360 20.18 2.50 -10.70
C SER A 360 19.26 1.55 -11.48
N ILE A 361 18.12 1.15 -10.90
CA ILE A 361 17.11 0.32 -11.55
C ILE A 361 16.37 1.12 -12.63
N ILE A 362 15.99 2.35 -12.32
CA ILE A 362 15.30 3.26 -13.24
C ILE A 362 16.16 3.50 -14.48
N GLU A 363 17.43 3.85 -14.29
CA GLU A 363 18.40 4.08 -15.37
C GLU A 363 18.63 2.79 -16.19
N ARG A 364 18.94 1.67 -15.52
CA ARG A 364 19.32 0.41 -16.18
C ARG A 364 18.21 -0.15 -17.07
N TYR A 365 16.96 -0.03 -16.63
CA TYR A 365 15.83 -0.57 -17.36
C TYR A 365 15.04 0.47 -18.13
N GLY A 366 15.37 1.76 -18.04
CA GLY A 366 14.62 2.84 -18.69
C GLY A 366 13.17 2.91 -18.19
N VAL A 367 12.99 2.86 -16.87
CA VAL A 367 11.65 2.92 -16.24
C VAL A 367 10.95 4.21 -16.63
N THR A 368 9.68 4.11 -17.05
CA THR A 368 8.87 5.26 -17.47
C THR A 368 7.83 5.66 -16.43
N ILE A 369 7.43 4.73 -15.56
CA ILE A 369 6.47 5.00 -14.48
C ILE A 369 7.05 4.47 -13.17
N PHE A 370 7.21 5.36 -12.19
CA PHE A 370 7.73 5.04 -10.86
C PHE A 370 6.66 5.22 -9.80
N TYR A 371 6.42 4.18 -9.00
CA TYR A 371 5.40 4.18 -7.96
C TYR A 371 5.95 3.65 -6.63
N THR A 372 6.07 4.52 -5.64
CA THR A 372 6.74 4.21 -4.37
C THR A 372 6.02 4.80 -3.15
N SER A 373 6.51 4.53 -1.94
CA SER A 373 5.91 5.10 -0.72
C SER A 373 6.61 6.40 -0.30
N PRO A 374 5.88 7.36 0.32
CA PRO A 374 6.49 8.55 0.91
C PRO A 374 7.60 8.23 1.91
N THR A 375 7.51 7.09 2.61
CA THR A 375 8.55 6.66 3.54
C THR A 375 9.86 6.31 2.82
N ALA A 376 9.81 5.58 1.71
CA ALA A 376 11.01 5.30 0.92
C ALA A 376 11.62 6.60 0.40
N VAL A 377 10.79 7.54 -0.06
CA VAL A 377 11.20 8.87 -0.52
C VAL A 377 11.93 9.64 0.58
N ARG A 378 11.29 9.82 1.75
CA ARG A 378 11.90 10.52 2.89
C ARG A 378 13.19 9.85 3.37
N MET A 379 13.26 8.52 3.31
CA MET A 379 14.48 7.79 3.66
C MET A 379 15.61 8.10 2.67
N LEU A 380 15.36 8.01 1.36
CA LEU A 380 16.36 8.27 0.31
C LEU A 380 16.80 9.73 0.29
N MET A 381 15.88 10.67 0.52
CA MET A 381 16.17 12.10 0.66
C MET A 381 17.24 12.41 1.71
N ARG A 382 17.31 11.64 2.81
CA ARG A 382 18.28 11.89 3.89
C ARG A 382 19.72 11.65 3.50
N PHE A 383 19.97 10.77 2.52
CA PHE A 383 21.31 10.48 2.03
C PHE A 383 21.84 11.55 1.07
N GLY A 384 20.99 12.51 0.67
CA GLY A 384 21.33 13.61 -0.22
C GLY A 384 21.09 13.30 -1.70
N ASP A 385 20.91 14.37 -2.48
CA ASP A 385 20.52 14.31 -3.89
C ASP A 385 21.58 13.66 -4.80
N GLU A 386 22.84 13.62 -4.37
CA GLU A 386 23.96 13.09 -5.15
C GLU A 386 23.77 11.62 -5.53
N TYR A 387 23.11 10.82 -4.70
CA TYR A 387 22.79 9.42 -5.04
C TYR A 387 21.75 9.32 -6.16
N VAL A 388 20.85 10.29 -6.32
CA VAL A 388 19.92 10.35 -7.46
C VAL A 388 20.64 10.89 -8.70
N ARG A 389 21.37 12.00 -8.54
CA ARG A 389 21.97 12.77 -9.65
C ARG A 389 23.06 12.01 -10.42
N ARG A 390 23.58 10.91 -9.86
CA ARG A 390 24.53 10.01 -10.54
C ARG A 390 23.87 9.10 -11.59
N HIS A 391 22.54 9.01 -11.59
CA HIS A 391 21.79 8.15 -12.50
C HIS A 391 20.90 8.97 -13.44
N ASP A 392 20.74 8.46 -14.66
CA ASP A 392 19.76 9.01 -15.60
C ASP A 392 18.33 8.55 -15.26
N THR A 393 17.54 9.45 -14.68
CA THR A 393 16.10 9.25 -14.42
C THR A 393 15.21 9.89 -15.49
N THR A 394 15.76 10.38 -16.60
CA THR A 394 15.01 11.15 -17.62
C THR A 394 14.04 10.31 -18.44
N SER A 395 14.11 8.98 -18.36
CA SER A 395 13.11 8.07 -18.93
C SER A 395 11.75 8.18 -18.25
N LEU A 396 11.71 8.68 -17.00
CA LEU A 396 10.48 8.82 -16.25
C LEU A 396 9.53 9.80 -16.92
N ARG A 397 8.27 9.40 -16.97
CA ARG A 397 7.16 10.18 -17.50
C ARG A 397 6.15 10.51 -16.41
N ILE A 398 5.94 9.62 -15.45
CA ILE A 398 4.98 9.76 -14.34
C ILE A 398 5.61 9.21 -13.06
N ILE A 399 5.40 9.92 -11.95
CA ILE A 399 5.78 9.49 -10.61
C ILE A 399 4.55 9.54 -9.71
N HIS A 400 4.33 8.50 -8.92
CA HIS A 400 3.26 8.49 -7.91
C HIS A 400 3.78 8.04 -6.56
N SER A 401 3.17 8.55 -5.49
CA SER A 401 3.37 8.08 -4.13
C SER A 401 2.12 7.42 -3.55
N VAL A 402 2.29 6.43 -2.67
CA VAL A 402 1.18 5.67 -2.06
C VAL A 402 1.41 5.28 -0.60
N GLY A 403 0.29 5.10 0.11
CA GLY A 403 0.21 4.39 1.39
C GLY A 403 0.16 5.31 2.59
N GLU A 404 0.64 6.54 2.43
CA GLU A 404 0.65 7.58 3.47
C GLU A 404 0.50 8.97 2.83
N PRO A 405 0.08 9.98 3.60
CA PRO A 405 0.23 11.37 3.18
C PRO A 405 1.69 11.69 2.84
N ILE A 406 1.90 12.40 1.74
CA ILE A 406 3.22 12.92 1.35
C ILE A 406 3.29 14.40 1.71
N ASN A 407 4.30 14.78 2.49
CA ASN A 407 4.54 16.17 2.85
C ASN A 407 5.03 16.96 1.61
N PRO A 408 4.72 18.27 1.52
CA PRO A 408 5.11 19.09 0.36
C PRO A 408 6.60 19.06 0.02
N SER A 409 7.50 19.01 1.01
CA SER A 409 8.95 18.95 0.75
C SER A 409 9.39 17.62 0.12
N ALA A 410 8.82 16.47 0.53
CA ALA A 410 9.10 15.19 -0.11
C ALA A 410 8.49 15.11 -1.52
N TRP A 411 7.30 15.68 -1.71
CA TRP A 411 6.68 15.81 -3.03
C TRP A 411 7.57 16.63 -3.97
N ARG A 412 8.07 17.79 -3.51
CA ARG A 412 8.96 18.64 -4.31
C ARG A 412 10.25 17.93 -4.66
N TRP A 413 10.82 17.17 -3.75
CA TRP A 413 12.03 16.40 -4.05
C TRP A 413 11.79 15.38 -5.17
N LEU A 414 10.67 14.66 -5.16
CA LEU A 414 10.29 13.80 -6.29
C LEU A 414 10.12 14.60 -7.58
N PHE A 415 9.49 15.77 -7.51
CA PHE A 415 9.21 16.61 -8.67
C PHE A 415 10.49 17.21 -9.28
N ASP A 416 11.31 17.89 -8.47
CA ASP A 416 12.47 18.66 -8.89
C ASP A 416 13.70 17.77 -9.12
N VAL A 417 14.01 16.85 -8.20
CA VAL A 417 15.26 16.07 -8.22
C VAL A 417 15.10 14.80 -9.06
N VAL A 418 14.04 14.03 -8.83
CA VAL A 418 13.83 12.75 -9.53
C VAL A 418 13.16 12.96 -10.89
N GLY A 419 12.13 13.80 -10.94
CA GLY A 419 11.31 14.06 -12.12
C GLY A 419 11.79 15.23 -12.99
N HIS A 420 12.87 15.92 -12.60
CA HIS A 420 13.48 17.06 -13.31
C HIS A 420 12.51 18.20 -13.63
N GLY A 421 11.48 18.40 -12.79
CA GLY A 421 10.39 19.36 -13.02
C GLY A 421 9.54 19.07 -14.25
N LYS A 422 9.60 17.84 -14.79
CA LYS A 422 8.96 17.43 -16.06
C LYS A 422 7.96 16.28 -15.91
N CYS A 423 7.97 15.58 -14.78
CA CYS A 423 7.04 14.48 -14.51
C CYS A 423 5.86 14.98 -13.68
N PRO A 424 4.62 14.58 -14.00
CA PRO A 424 3.53 14.68 -13.04
C PRO A 424 3.87 13.83 -11.82
N VAL A 425 3.80 14.44 -10.64
CA VAL A 425 3.95 13.77 -9.35
C VAL A 425 2.59 13.75 -8.65
N GLY A 426 2.03 12.56 -8.46
CA GLY A 426 0.78 12.37 -7.74
C GLY A 426 0.94 11.69 -6.39
N SER A 427 -0.08 11.82 -5.55
CA SER A 427 -0.21 11.05 -4.32
C SER A 427 -1.54 10.29 -4.33
N THR A 428 -1.50 9.00 -4.57
CA THR A 428 -2.71 8.19 -4.72
C THR A 428 -3.28 7.86 -3.33
N TRP A 429 -4.49 8.31 -3.03
CA TRP A 429 -5.20 7.87 -1.82
C TRP A 429 -6.17 6.73 -2.13
N TRP A 430 -6.07 5.69 -1.29
CA TRP A 430 -6.89 4.49 -1.28
C TRP A 430 -6.48 3.58 -0.12
N MET A 431 -7.18 2.45 0.05
CA MET A 431 -6.98 1.51 1.15
C MET A 431 -7.18 0.07 0.68
N THR A 432 -6.81 -0.90 1.52
CA THR A 432 -7.02 -2.33 1.21
C THR A 432 -8.48 -2.61 0.87
N GLU A 433 -9.40 -1.97 1.56
CA GLU A 433 -10.85 -2.10 1.40
C GLU A 433 -11.39 -1.50 0.10
N THR A 434 -10.70 -0.53 -0.51
CA THR A 434 -11.19 0.09 -1.76
C THR A 434 -10.75 -0.68 -3.01
N GLY A 435 -9.78 -1.59 -2.90
CA GLY A 435 -9.26 -2.43 -3.98
C GLY A 435 -8.39 -1.69 -5.01
N GLY A 436 -8.81 -0.49 -5.41
CA GLY A 436 -8.09 0.41 -6.31
C GLY A 436 -8.01 1.85 -5.80
N ILE A 437 -7.39 2.71 -6.60
CA ILE A 437 -7.13 4.13 -6.30
C ILE A 437 -8.44 4.92 -6.37
N MET A 438 -8.69 5.80 -5.40
CA MET A 438 -9.96 6.53 -5.26
C MET A 438 -9.81 8.03 -5.49
N ILE A 439 -8.68 8.61 -5.09
CA ILE A 439 -8.35 10.02 -5.25
C ILE A 439 -6.91 10.11 -5.74
N SER A 440 -6.68 10.82 -6.85
CA SER A 440 -5.36 10.98 -7.46
C SER A 440 -5.33 12.16 -8.43
N VAL A 441 -4.13 12.53 -8.88
CA VAL A 441 -3.94 13.19 -10.18
C VAL A 441 -4.08 12.15 -11.31
N LEU A 442 -4.60 12.57 -12.46
CA LEU A 442 -5.07 11.66 -13.53
C LEU A 442 -4.46 11.99 -14.92
N PRO A 443 -3.13 11.82 -15.10
CA PRO A 443 -2.45 12.17 -16.35
C PRO A 443 -2.98 11.42 -17.60
N GLY A 444 -3.70 10.31 -17.43
CA GLY A 444 -4.29 9.56 -18.54
C GLY A 444 -5.66 10.06 -19.02
N LEU A 445 -6.33 10.88 -18.21
CA LEU A 445 -7.58 11.55 -18.62
C LEU A 445 -7.34 13.02 -18.99
N GLY A 446 -6.60 13.72 -18.15
CA GLY A 446 -6.29 15.13 -18.32
C GLY A 446 -5.57 15.65 -17.08
N LEU A 447 -4.44 16.32 -17.30
CA LEU A 447 -3.61 16.80 -16.22
C LEU A 447 -4.17 18.11 -15.67
N ILE A 448 -4.85 18.03 -14.53
CA ILE A 448 -5.18 19.20 -13.72
C ILE A 448 -3.91 19.80 -13.07
N PRO A 449 -3.88 21.10 -12.72
CA PRO A 449 -2.72 21.71 -12.08
C PRO A 449 -2.31 20.97 -10.80
N LEU A 450 -1.02 20.65 -10.67
CA LEU A 450 -0.51 19.91 -9.52
C LEU A 450 -0.41 20.84 -8.29
N LYS A 451 -0.71 20.29 -7.11
CA LYS A 451 -0.47 20.96 -5.82
C LYS A 451 0.43 20.10 -4.94
N PRO A 452 1.57 20.62 -4.43
CA PRO A 452 2.50 19.78 -3.68
C PRO A 452 1.89 19.16 -2.42
N GLY A 453 1.84 17.83 -2.34
CA GLY A 453 1.35 17.09 -1.16
C GLY A 453 -0.14 16.72 -1.18
N THR A 454 -0.91 17.16 -2.18
CA THR A 454 -2.33 16.80 -2.29
C THR A 454 -2.52 15.36 -2.77
N ASN A 455 -3.65 14.74 -2.41
CA ASN A 455 -4.07 13.50 -3.04
C ASN A 455 -4.80 13.70 -4.37
N GLY A 456 -5.12 14.94 -4.74
CA GLY A 456 -5.78 15.25 -6.01
C GLY A 456 -7.29 15.35 -5.86
N LEU A 457 -8.02 15.02 -6.93
CA LEU A 457 -9.47 15.02 -6.96
C LEU A 457 -10.01 13.57 -6.98
N PRO A 458 -11.24 13.33 -6.52
CA PRO A 458 -11.86 12.01 -6.62
C PRO A 458 -11.92 11.55 -8.09
N LEU A 459 -11.66 10.27 -8.34
CA LEU A 459 -11.74 9.69 -9.69
C LEU A 459 -13.16 9.79 -10.27
N PRO A 460 -13.33 9.74 -11.60
CA PRO A 460 -14.66 9.60 -12.21
C PRO A 460 -15.39 8.38 -11.64
N GLY A 461 -16.69 8.55 -11.35
CA GLY A 461 -17.52 7.52 -10.71
C GLY A 461 -17.34 7.37 -9.20
N ILE A 462 -16.39 8.09 -8.58
CA ILE A 462 -16.15 8.06 -7.12
C ILE A 462 -16.69 9.33 -6.47
N GLU A 463 -17.70 9.19 -5.61
CA GLU A 463 -18.24 10.30 -4.82
C GLU A 463 -17.60 10.35 -3.43
N ALA A 464 -16.40 10.93 -3.33
CA ALA A 464 -15.72 11.18 -2.05
C ALA A 464 -15.99 12.60 -1.55
N ASP A 465 -16.10 12.76 -0.22
CA ASP A 465 -16.30 14.07 0.42
C ASP A 465 -15.67 14.13 1.82
N VAL A 466 -15.49 15.35 2.32
CA VAL A 466 -15.01 15.63 3.67
C VAL A 466 -16.16 16.18 4.49
N VAL A 467 -16.50 15.53 5.60
CA VAL A 467 -17.69 15.86 6.42
C VAL A 467 -17.34 16.06 7.89
N ASN A 468 -18.09 16.92 8.58
CA ASN A 468 -17.95 17.13 10.02
C ASN A 468 -18.49 15.94 10.84
N GLU A 469 -18.46 16.04 12.18
CA GLU A 469 -18.96 14.97 13.07
C GLU A 469 -20.45 14.64 12.88
N ARG A 470 -21.24 15.55 12.32
CA ARG A 470 -22.68 15.37 12.05
C ARG A 470 -22.95 14.80 10.66
N GLY A 471 -21.92 14.59 9.84
CA GLY A 471 -22.07 14.16 8.46
C GLY A 471 -22.54 15.28 7.51
N GLU A 472 -22.34 16.53 7.89
CA GLU A 472 -22.55 17.70 7.02
C GLU A 472 -21.23 18.01 6.30
N PRO A 473 -21.24 18.49 5.03
CA PRO A 473 -20.02 18.86 4.33
C PRO A 473 -19.18 19.86 5.14
N ALA A 474 -17.89 19.57 5.30
CA ALA A 474 -16.95 20.50 5.93
C ALA A 474 -16.72 21.71 4.99
N PRO A 475 -16.66 22.95 5.53
CA PRO A 475 -16.25 24.11 4.75
C PRO A 475 -14.85 23.92 4.13
N PRO A 476 -14.54 24.59 3.00
CA PRO A 476 -13.22 24.56 2.42
C PRO A 476 -12.13 24.95 3.43
N GLY A 477 -11.02 24.23 3.39
CA GLY A 477 -9.92 24.39 4.34
C GLY A 477 -10.18 23.72 5.69
N GLU A 478 -11.41 23.42 6.08
CA GLU A 478 -11.67 22.80 7.38
C GLU A 478 -11.44 21.28 7.38
N ARG A 479 -10.94 20.78 8.51
CA ARG A 479 -10.73 19.35 8.74
C ARG A 479 -12.07 18.64 8.94
N GLY A 480 -12.24 17.50 8.28
CA GLY A 480 -13.35 16.59 8.52
C GLY A 480 -13.00 15.13 8.23
N PHE A 481 -13.97 14.25 8.39
CA PHE A 481 -13.85 12.83 8.05
C PHE A 481 -13.99 12.62 6.55
N LEU A 482 -13.08 11.85 5.97
CA LEU A 482 -13.20 11.41 4.59
C LEU A 482 -14.21 10.26 4.49
N VAL A 483 -15.19 10.41 3.61
CA VAL A 483 -16.23 9.42 3.34
C VAL A 483 -16.36 9.17 1.85
N ILE A 484 -16.82 7.97 1.47
CA ILE A 484 -17.25 7.65 0.10
C ILE A 484 -18.75 7.37 0.13
N LYS A 485 -19.52 8.13 -0.65
CA LYS A 485 -20.98 8.21 -0.49
C LYS A 485 -21.77 7.14 -1.24
N ARG A 486 -21.18 6.55 -2.28
CA ARG A 486 -21.80 5.52 -3.14
C ARG A 486 -20.88 4.32 -3.26
N PRO A 487 -21.41 3.11 -3.52
CA PRO A 487 -20.57 1.96 -3.85
C PRO A 487 -19.80 2.16 -5.15
N TRP A 488 -18.69 1.45 -5.31
CA TRP A 488 -17.84 1.45 -6.50
C TRP A 488 -17.38 0.01 -6.83
N PRO A 489 -17.00 -0.29 -8.08
CA PRO A 489 -16.36 -1.57 -8.42
C PRO A 489 -15.05 -1.75 -7.66
N GLY A 490 -14.80 -2.96 -7.15
CA GLY A 490 -13.58 -3.26 -6.37
C GLY A 490 -13.66 -2.86 -4.89
N MET A 491 -14.80 -2.34 -4.44
CA MET A 491 -15.14 -2.28 -3.03
C MET A 491 -15.20 -3.70 -2.44
N LEU A 492 -14.66 -3.88 -1.23
CA LEU A 492 -14.82 -5.13 -0.50
C LEU A 492 -16.32 -5.45 -0.31
N GLY A 493 -16.73 -6.68 -0.59
CA GLY A 493 -18.17 -6.97 -0.57
C GLY A 493 -18.50 -8.45 -0.61
N PRO A 494 -18.55 -9.13 -1.76
CA PRO A 494 -19.12 -10.47 -1.77
C PRO A 494 -18.20 -11.52 -1.14
N PRO A 495 -18.73 -12.48 -0.35
CA PRO A 495 -20.12 -12.57 0.09
C PRO A 495 -20.49 -11.72 1.32
N THR A 496 -19.52 -11.35 2.18
CA THR A 496 -19.79 -10.79 3.53
C THR A 496 -19.09 -9.46 3.86
N GLY A 497 -18.25 -8.94 2.98
CA GLY A 497 -17.45 -7.73 3.11
C GLY A 497 -16.12 -8.08 3.77
N LEU A 498 -16.18 -8.47 5.04
CA LEU A 498 -15.08 -9.12 5.74
C LEU A 498 -15.30 -10.63 5.80
N TRP A 499 -14.22 -11.41 5.67
CA TRP A 499 -14.24 -12.87 5.65
C TRP A 499 -14.97 -13.45 6.87
N GLY A 500 -16.16 -14.02 6.62
CA GLY A 500 -16.99 -14.63 7.66
C GLY A 500 -17.57 -13.68 8.70
N ASP A 501 -17.50 -12.35 8.51
CA ASP A 501 -17.84 -11.36 9.55
C ASP A 501 -18.58 -10.11 9.00
N PRO A 502 -19.81 -10.26 8.48
CA PRO A 502 -20.57 -9.15 7.88
C PRO A 502 -21.00 -8.07 8.88
N GLU A 503 -21.18 -8.43 10.16
CA GLU A 503 -21.57 -7.47 11.20
C GLU A 503 -20.41 -6.54 11.55
N ARG A 504 -19.19 -7.08 11.71
CA ARG A 504 -18.00 -6.25 11.90
C ARG A 504 -17.73 -5.35 10.70
N TYR A 505 -18.04 -5.81 9.48
CA TYR A 505 -17.98 -4.99 8.28
C TYR A 505 -18.94 -3.79 8.37
N ALA A 506 -20.21 -4.02 8.72
CA ALA A 506 -21.19 -2.94 8.91
C ALA A 506 -20.74 -1.94 9.98
N GLN A 507 -20.32 -2.44 11.14
CA GLN A 507 -19.90 -1.65 12.30
C GLN A 507 -18.72 -0.74 11.98
N ILE A 508 -17.69 -1.27 11.31
CA ILE A 508 -16.46 -0.50 11.05
C ILE A 508 -16.71 0.57 10.00
N TYR A 509 -17.44 0.25 8.92
CA TYR A 509 -17.44 1.11 7.73
C TYR A 509 -18.74 1.87 7.50
N PHE A 510 -19.87 1.56 8.14
CA PHE A 510 -21.17 2.20 7.81
C PHE A 510 -21.94 2.74 9.01
N GLU A 511 -21.57 2.38 10.24
CA GLU A 511 -22.31 2.82 11.44
C GLU A 511 -21.87 4.19 11.97
N ARG A 512 -20.76 4.75 11.45
CA ARG A 512 -20.30 6.09 11.88
C ARG A 512 -21.31 7.19 11.56
N PHE A 513 -22.01 7.08 10.43
CA PHE A 513 -23.04 8.02 9.99
C PHE A 513 -24.35 7.25 9.71
N PRO A 514 -25.11 6.89 10.76
CA PRO A 514 -26.29 6.05 10.64
C PRO A 514 -27.31 6.60 9.64
N GLY A 515 -27.85 5.73 8.80
CA GLY A 515 -28.89 6.08 7.82
C GLY A 515 -28.37 6.78 6.55
N LYS A 516 -27.08 7.11 6.45
CA LYS A 516 -26.49 7.70 5.23
C LYS A 516 -26.02 6.65 4.21
N GLY A 517 -25.68 5.45 4.66
CA GLY A 517 -25.11 4.40 3.80
C GLY A 517 -23.71 4.70 3.28
N TRP A 518 -23.05 5.72 3.83
CA TRP A 518 -21.70 6.13 3.40
C TRP A 518 -20.64 5.21 3.98
N PHE A 519 -19.63 4.91 3.17
CA PHE A 519 -18.45 4.20 3.60
C PHE A 519 -17.51 5.16 4.33
N PHE A 520 -17.29 4.90 5.61
CA PHE A 520 -16.35 5.61 6.47
C PHE A 520 -14.95 5.02 6.33
N THR A 521 -14.02 5.87 5.89
CA THR A 521 -12.64 5.46 5.59
C THR A 521 -11.77 5.33 6.84
N GLY A 522 -12.15 6.03 7.92
CA GLY A 522 -11.33 6.18 9.11
C GLY A 522 -10.22 7.23 8.99
N ASP A 523 -10.23 8.06 7.95
CA ASP A 523 -9.22 9.11 7.74
C ASP A 523 -9.80 10.52 7.98
N TYR A 524 -8.96 11.42 8.48
CA TYR A 524 -9.20 12.85 8.40
C TYR A 524 -8.66 13.38 7.08
N ALA A 525 -9.38 14.34 6.51
CA ALA A 525 -8.96 15.07 5.34
C ALA A 525 -9.43 16.52 5.40
N VAL A 526 -8.88 17.33 4.50
CA VAL A 526 -9.32 18.69 4.20
C VAL A 526 -9.64 18.75 2.73
N LYS A 527 -10.69 19.50 2.38
CA LYS A 527 -11.03 19.81 1.00
C LYS A 527 -10.77 21.29 0.78
N ASP A 528 -9.98 21.66 -0.22
CA ASP A 528 -9.72 23.08 -0.53
C ASP A 528 -10.81 23.70 -1.43
N GLU A 529 -10.71 25.01 -1.70
CA GLU A 529 -11.65 25.76 -2.55
C GLU A 529 -11.74 25.21 -3.99
N ASP A 530 -10.64 24.64 -4.48
CA ASP A 530 -10.60 23.97 -5.78
C ASP A 530 -11.17 22.55 -5.72
N GLY A 531 -11.49 22.03 -4.55
CA GLY A 531 -12.04 20.70 -4.31
C GLY A 531 -11.00 19.60 -4.13
N TYR A 532 -9.70 19.93 -4.12
CA TYR A 532 -8.64 18.95 -3.88
C TYR A 532 -8.74 18.41 -2.46
N ILE A 533 -8.51 17.10 -2.33
CA ILE A 533 -8.55 16.41 -1.04
C ILE A 533 -7.12 16.20 -0.54
N TRP A 534 -6.90 16.63 0.69
CA TRP A 534 -5.65 16.52 1.42
C TRP A 534 -5.87 15.59 2.60
N VAL A 535 -5.42 14.34 2.49
CA VAL A 535 -5.58 13.37 3.57
C VAL A 535 -4.54 13.67 4.64
N LEU A 536 -5.01 13.91 5.87
CA LEU A 536 -4.17 14.31 7.00
C LEU A 536 -3.71 13.11 7.84
N GLY A 537 -4.24 11.92 7.57
CA GLY A 537 -3.93 10.69 8.29
C GLY A 537 -5.15 10.10 9.02
N ARG A 538 -4.88 9.12 9.87
CA ARG A 538 -5.88 8.29 10.55
C ARG A 538 -6.65 9.08 11.60
N ALA A 539 -7.98 8.97 11.57
CA ALA A 539 -8.84 9.66 12.52
C ALA A 539 -8.79 9.09 13.94
N ASP A 540 -8.41 7.82 14.06
CA ASP A 540 -8.14 7.13 15.32
C ASP A 540 -6.74 7.44 15.88
N GLU A 541 -5.86 8.10 15.13
CA GLU A 541 -4.50 8.49 15.56
C GLU A 541 -4.44 9.99 15.95
N VAL A 542 -5.33 10.44 16.85
CA VAL A 542 -5.43 11.83 17.34
C VAL A 542 -5.17 11.94 18.84
N LEU A 543 -4.43 12.98 19.25
CA LEU A 543 -4.15 13.30 20.65
C LEU A 543 -5.27 14.14 21.26
N LYS A 544 -5.62 13.89 22.53
CA LYS A 544 -6.64 14.63 23.29
C LYS A 544 -6.01 15.48 24.39
N VAL A 545 -5.52 16.67 24.04
CA VAL A 545 -4.77 17.55 24.95
C VAL A 545 -5.64 18.72 25.45
N ALA A 546 -5.92 18.74 26.75
CA ALA A 546 -6.82 19.66 27.43
C ALA A 546 -8.17 19.86 26.70
N GLY A 547 -8.77 18.75 26.24
CA GLY A 547 -10.02 18.77 25.48
C GLY A 547 -9.89 19.08 23.98
N HIS A 548 -8.69 19.40 23.48
CA HIS A 548 -8.42 19.68 22.07
C HIS A 548 -7.97 18.41 21.33
N ARG A 549 -8.40 18.27 20.07
CA ARG A 549 -8.04 17.14 19.20
C ARG A 549 -6.92 17.52 18.23
N ILE A 550 -5.73 17.06 18.52
CA ILE A 550 -4.49 17.38 17.78
C ILE A 550 -4.14 16.19 16.88
N GLY A 551 -4.05 16.42 15.57
CA GLY A 551 -3.60 15.39 14.63
C GLY A 551 -2.14 15.04 14.90
N THR A 552 -1.82 13.75 15.06
CA THR A 552 -0.42 13.32 15.27
C THR A 552 0.45 13.70 14.08
N PHE A 553 -0.01 13.42 12.85
CA PHE A 553 0.69 13.76 11.62
C PHE A 553 0.92 15.27 11.43
N GLU A 554 -0.07 16.08 11.83
CA GLU A 554 -0.02 17.54 11.73
C GLU A 554 1.08 18.11 12.64
N LEU A 555 1.11 17.64 13.89
CA LEU A 555 2.14 18.02 14.85
C LEU A 555 3.52 17.48 14.44
N GLU A 556 3.60 16.25 13.91
CA GLU A 556 4.82 15.69 13.34
C GLU A 556 5.34 16.53 12.18
N SER A 557 4.47 17.01 11.29
CA SER A 557 4.85 17.86 10.16
C SER A 557 5.42 19.20 10.61
N VAL A 558 4.85 19.80 11.67
CA VAL A 558 5.40 21.02 12.26
C VAL A 558 6.78 20.76 12.87
N VAL A 559 6.95 19.68 13.63
CA VAL A 559 8.27 19.34 14.21
C VAL A 559 9.30 19.05 13.11
N ALA A 560 8.92 18.28 12.09
CA ALA A 560 9.77 17.94 10.94
C ALA A 560 10.07 19.12 10.01
N SER A 561 9.38 20.25 10.15
CA SER A 561 9.69 21.48 9.41
C SER A 561 10.83 22.30 10.03
N HIS A 562 11.31 21.91 11.22
CA HIS A 562 12.50 22.52 11.81
C HIS A 562 13.75 22.10 11.03
N LYS A 563 14.64 23.05 10.72
CA LYS A 563 15.81 22.86 9.83
C LYS A 563 16.74 21.70 10.22
N ASP A 564 16.79 21.36 11.51
CA ASP A 564 17.69 20.35 12.06
C ASP A 564 17.01 18.96 12.20
N VAL A 565 15.70 18.86 11.91
CA VAL A 565 14.90 17.65 12.10
C VAL A 565 14.68 16.92 10.78
N ALA A 566 15.10 15.66 10.72
CA ALA A 566 14.92 14.77 9.57
C ALA A 566 13.61 13.94 9.64
N GLU A 567 13.14 13.61 10.85
CA GLU A 567 11.84 12.97 11.08
C GLU A 567 11.27 13.33 12.45
N ALA A 568 9.95 13.25 12.56
CA ALA A 568 9.28 13.26 13.84
C ALA A 568 8.16 12.22 13.88
N ALA A 569 7.94 11.65 15.06
CA ALA A 569 6.73 10.92 15.42
C ALA A 569 6.19 11.46 16.74
N VAL A 570 4.88 11.62 16.86
CA VAL A 570 4.28 12.17 18.08
C VAL A 570 3.21 11.23 18.61
N VAL A 571 3.24 11.01 19.92
CA VAL A 571 2.25 10.20 20.65
C VAL A 571 1.68 10.95 21.84
N GLY A 572 0.49 10.55 22.28
CA GLY A 572 -0.17 11.08 23.45
C GLY A 572 0.11 10.22 24.66
N LEU A 573 0.60 10.84 25.73
CA LEU A 573 0.70 10.22 27.04
C LEU A 573 -0.41 10.75 27.96
N PRO A 574 -0.98 9.91 28.84
CA PRO A 574 -1.93 10.37 29.85
C PRO A 574 -1.35 11.48 30.73
N ASP A 575 -2.17 12.48 31.01
CA ASP A 575 -1.87 13.60 31.91
C ASP A 575 -3.10 13.88 32.79
N GLU A 576 -2.91 14.01 34.10
CA GLU A 576 -4.03 14.12 35.06
C GLU A 576 -4.88 15.38 34.85
N ILE A 577 -4.30 16.44 34.29
CA ILE A 577 -4.95 17.74 34.13
C ILE A 577 -5.42 17.94 32.69
N LYS A 578 -4.57 17.60 31.73
CA LYS A 578 -4.80 17.81 30.30
C LYS A 578 -5.45 16.60 29.62
N GLY A 579 -5.62 15.48 30.31
CA GLY A 579 -6.08 14.23 29.71
C GLY A 579 -4.95 13.53 28.98
N GLU A 580 -4.39 14.16 27.93
CA GLU A 580 -3.14 13.75 27.31
C GLU A 580 -2.16 14.92 27.15
N VAL A 581 -0.87 14.61 27.00
CA VAL A 581 0.18 15.54 26.56
C VAL A 581 0.98 14.93 25.40
N PRO A 582 1.40 15.75 24.42
CA PRO A 582 2.18 15.26 23.29
C PRO A 582 3.62 14.95 23.71
N VAL A 583 4.15 13.83 23.24
CA VAL A 583 5.58 13.47 23.32
C VAL A 583 6.10 13.27 21.91
N ALA A 584 7.11 14.06 21.54
CA ALA A 584 7.73 14.01 20.23
C ALA A 584 9.01 13.17 20.26
N PHE A 585 9.11 12.20 19.36
CA PHE A 585 10.32 11.46 19.05
C PHE A 585 10.90 12.04 17.77
N VAL A 586 12.15 12.48 17.82
CA VAL A 586 12.78 13.31 16.79
C VAL A 586 14.05 12.65 16.31
N VAL A 587 14.16 12.49 14.99
CA VAL A 587 15.39 12.08 14.32
C VAL A 587 16.00 13.33 13.71
N LEU A 588 17.25 13.63 14.05
CA LEU A 588 17.98 14.79 13.54
C LEU A 588 18.65 14.50 12.19
N HIS A 589 18.99 15.56 11.45
CA HIS A 589 19.87 15.43 10.29
C HIS A 589 21.28 14.99 10.70
N GLU A 590 21.99 14.32 9.78
CA GLU A 590 23.36 13.86 10.04
C GLU A 590 24.29 15.05 10.35
N GLY A 591 25.12 14.91 11.39
CA GLY A 591 26.01 15.96 11.86
C GLY A 591 25.40 16.97 12.85
N VAL A 592 24.11 16.83 13.20
CA VAL A 592 23.47 17.60 14.27
C VAL A 592 23.47 16.77 15.56
N GLU A 593 24.05 17.31 16.62
CA GLU A 593 24.08 16.67 17.93
C GLU A 593 22.88 17.10 18.79
N PRO A 594 22.26 16.17 19.56
CA PRO A 594 21.17 16.49 20.46
C PRO A 594 21.65 17.28 21.68
N ASP A 595 20.99 18.39 21.99
CA ASP A 595 21.20 19.13 23.24
C ASP A 595 19.90 19.76 23.77
N ASP A 596 19.94 20.24 25.02
CA ASP A 596 18.78 20.87 25.68
C ASP A 596 18.35 22.17 24.98
N ARG A 597 19.29 22.88 24.35
CA ARG A 597 18.97 24.11 23.60
C ARG A 597 18.10 23.78 22.40
N LEU A 598 18.40 22.70 21.70
CA LEU A 598 17.65 22.22 20.54
C LEU A 598 16.26 21.70 20.95
N VAL A 599 16.12 21.09 22.13
CA VAL A 599 14.80 20.75 22.70
C VAL A 599 13.93 22.00 22.84
N ASP A 600 14.48 23.05 23.45
CA ASP A 600 13.76 24.30 23.65
C ASP A 600 13.48 25.04 22.34
N GLU A 601 14.43 25.02 21.39
CA GLU A 601 14.23 25.55 20.03
C GLU A 601 13.08 24.84 19.31
N ILE A 602 13.02 23.50 19.35
CA ILE A 602 11.92 22.72 18.76
C ILE A 602 10.59 23.02 19.46
N LYS A 603 10.56 23.09 20.80
CA LYS A 603 9.35 23.45 21.54
C LYS A 603 8.85 24.85 21.19
N LEU A 604 9.77 25.82 21.04
CA LEU A 604 9.45 27.18 20.63
C LEU A 604 8.98 27.23 19.17
N TRP A 605 9.57 26.41 18.30
CA TRP A 605 9.16 26.24 16.91
C TRP A 605 7.72 25.75 16.81
N VAL A 606 7.39 24.67 17.53
CA VAL A 606 6.01 24.16 17.61
C VAL A 606 5.07 25.22 18.20
N LYS A 607 5.49 25.94 19.25
CA LYS A 607 4.68 27.00 19.85
C LYS A 607 4.36 28.11 18.85
N GLY A 608 5.31 28.47 17.99
CA GLY A 608 5.15 29.52 16.98
C GLY A 608 4.34 29.09 15.75
N LYS A 609 4.49 27.84 15.32
CA LYS A 609 3.85 27.30 14.10
C LYS A 609 2.50 26.63 14.34
N TYR A 610 2.30 26.03 15.51
CA TYR A 610 1.06 25.33 15.87
C TYR A 610 0.33 26.07 16.99
N GLY A 611 1.05 26.40 18.07
CA GLY A 611 0.49 27.04 19.25
C GLY A 611 0.84 26.32 20.54
N SER A 612 0.60 27.01 21.68
CA SER A 612 1.03 26.55 23.01
C SER A 612 0.42 25.22 23.44
N ILE A 613 -0.73 24.83 22.87
CA ILE A 613 -1.46 23.61 23.24
C ILE A 613 -0.80 22.33 22.71
N ALA A 614 -0.05 22.43 21.60
CA ALA A 614 0.59 21.31 20.94
C ALA A 614 2.08 21.18 21.25
N VAL A 615 2.63 22.10 22.07
CA VAL A 615 4.02 22.04 22.51
C VAL A 615 4.26 20.69 23.18
N PRO A 616 5.17 19.85 22.66
CA PRO A 616 5.46 18.56 23.26
C PRO A 616 5.90 18.77 24.71
N SER A 617 5.36 17.98 25.64
CA SER A 617 5.85 17.94 27.01
C SER A 617 7.30 17.48 27.04
N ARG A 618 7.65 16.54 26.13
CA ARG A 618 8.98 15.98 25.93
C ARG A 618 9.33 15.93 24.46
N VAL A 619 10.59 16.21 24.15
CA VAL A 619 11.23 15.95 22.87
C VAL A 619 12.33 14.92 23.13
N LEU A 620 12.26 13.80 22.44
CA LEU A 620 13.14 12.65 22.61
C LEU A 620 13.92 12.46 21.33
N PHE A 621 15.24 12.67 21.38
CA PHE A 621 16.08 12.39 20.22
C PHE A 621 16.34 10.90 20.10
N VAL A 622 16.05 10.34 18.93
CA VAL A 622 16.26 8.92 18.59
C VAL A 622 16.96 8.86 17.25
N LYS A 623 17.80 7.84 17.00
CA LYS A 623 18.46 7.71 15.69
C LYS A 623 17.49 7.23 14.62
N LYS A 624 16.46 6.46 15.01
CA LYS A 624 15.47 5.92 14.08
C LYS A 624 14.11 5.73 14.74
N LEU A 625 13.05 5.89 13.95
CA LEU A 625 11.67 5.62 14.36
C LEU A 625 11.25 4.17 14.03
N PRO A 626 10.39 3.54 14.85
CA PRO A 626 9.97 2.17 14.64
C PRO A 626 8.95 2.16 13.51
N LYS A 627 9.30 1.55 12.38
CA LYS A 627 8.46 1.53 11.18
C LYS A 627 8.11 0.10 10.79
N THR A 628 6.91 -0.10 10.27
CA THR A 628 6.59 -1.32 9.53
C THR A 628 7.46 -1.41 8.28
N ARG A 629 7.56 -2.60 7.69
CA ARG A 629 8.24 -2.75 6.39
C ARG A 629 7.55 -2.02 5.23
N SER A 630 6.28 -1.64 5.39
CA SER A 630 5.59 -0.72 4.47
C SER A 630 5.93 0.76 4.71
N GLY A 631 6.72 1.05 5.73
CA GLY A 631 7.18 2.39 6.10
C GLY A 631 6.35 3.11 7.16
N LYS A 632 5.25 2.51 7.61
CA LYS A 632 4.34 3.13 8.57
C LYS A 632 4.97 3.20 9.96
N ILE A 633 5.05 4.40 10.53
CA ILE A 633 5.49 4.59 11.93
C ILE A 633 4.54 3.85 12.88
N MET A 634 5.09 2.98 13.72
CA MET A 634 4.35 2.20 14.70
C MET A 634 4.16 2.99 16.01
N ARG A 635 3.32 4.03 15.97
CA ARG A 635 3.02 4.92 17.11
C ARG A 635 2.56 4.18 18.37
N ARG A 636 1.90 3.03 18.22
CA ARG A 636 1.53 2.15 19.33
C ARG A 636 2.74 1.75 20.17
N LEU A 637 3.87 1.43 19.53
CA LEU A 637 5.11 1.05 20.21
C LEU A 637 5.77 2.25 20.89
N LEU A 638 5.84 3.39 20.20
CA LEU A 638 6.32 4.65 20.77
C LEU A 638 5.54 5.02 22.04
N ARG A 639 4.21 4.90 22.00
CA ARG A 639 3.34 5.11 23.15
C ARG A 639 3.60 4.08 24.24
N ALA A 640 3.74 2.80 23.89
CA ALA A 640 3.99 1.74 24.86
C ALA A 640 5.32 1.93 25.60
N VAL A 641 6.39 2.29 24.88
CA VAL A 641 7.69 2.64 25.47
C VAL A 641 7.55 3.85 26.39
N ALA A 642 6.94 4.92 25.90
CA ALA A 642 6.75 6.14 26.69
C ALA A 642 5.79 5.96 27.89
N MET A 643 4.97 4.91 27.90
CA MET A 643 4.13 4.52 29.05
C MET A 643 4.76 3.44 29.94
N GLY A 644 5.90 2.87 29.57
CA GLY A 644 6.50 1.73 30.28
C GLY A 644 5.63 0.46 30.26
N THR A 645 4.84 0.27 29.20
CA THR A 645 3.89 -0.86 29.05
C THR A 645 4.41 -1.93 28.07
N PRO A 646 3.96 -3.19 28.17
CA PRO A 646 4.40 -4.24 27.25
C PRO A 646 4.12 -3.90 25.78
N LEU A 647 5.11 -4.18 24.92
CA LEU A 647 5.10 -3.77 23.50
C LEU A 647 4.08 -4.53 22.64
N GLY A 648 3.60 -5.71 23.05
CA GLY A 648 2.74 -6.57 22.22
C GLY A 648 3.45 -7.08 20.96
N ASP A 649 2.71 -7.30 19.87
CA ASP A 649 3.28 -7.82 18.61
C ASP A 649 4.17 -6.78 17.91
N VAL A 650 5.45 -7.15 17.72
CA VAL A 650 6.52 -6.37 17.09
C VAL A 650 6.94 -6.94 15.72
N SER A 651 6.33 -8.04 15.27
CA SER A 651 6.78 -8.81 14.09
C SER A 651 6.70 -8.05 12.77
N THR A 652 5.94 -6.96 12.69
CA THR A 652 5.79 -6.18 11.46
C THR A 652 6.90 -5.15 11.26
N LEU A 653 7.79 -4.98 12.25
CA LEU A 653 8.87 -3.99 12.21
C LEU A 653 9.87 -4.30 11.10
N GLU A 654 10.39 -3.23 10.50
CA GLU A 654 11.56 -3.31 9.63
C GLU A 654 12.83 -3.57 10.42
N ASP A 655 12.90 -3.05 11.65
CA ASP A 655 14.11 -3.04 12.45
C ASP A 655 13.75 -3.14 13.94
N GLU A 656 13.95 -4.33 14.52
CA GLU A 656 13.68 -4.56 15.95
C GLU A 656 14.63 -3.74 16.85
N ALA A 657 15.84 -3.40 16.37
CA ALA A 657 16.79 -2.59 17.13
C ALA A 657 16.27 -1.18 17.40
N ALA A 658 15.39 -0.65 16.54
CA ALA A 658 14.75 0.64 16.77
C ALA A 658 13.93 0.64 18.07
N VAL A 659 13.28 -0.48 18.43
CA VAL A 659 12.45 -0.53 19.65
C VAL A 659 13.32 -0.52 20.91
N GLU A 660 14.41 -1.28 20.92
CA GLU A 660 15.33 -1.30 22.06
C GLU A 660 16.07 0.04 22.22
N GLU A 661 16.38 0.71 21.10
CA GLU A 661 16.96 2.04 21.13
C GLU A 661 15.99 3.08 21.71
N ILE A 662 14.71 3.04 21.31
CA ILE A 662 13.68 3.94 21.85
C ILE A 662 13.48 3.66 23.34
N ARG A 663 13.52 2.38 23.75
CA ARG A 663 13.48 1.97 25.16
C ARG A 663 14.64 2.60 25.94
N ARG A 664 15.85 2.49 25.40
CA ARG A 664 17.06 3.07 25.99
C ARG A 664 17.02 4.59 26.06
N ALA A 665 16.61 5.27 24.99
CA ALA A 665 16.48 6.73 24.97
C ALA A 665 15.42 7.23 25.97
N TYR A 666 14.36 6.46 26.19
CA TYR A 666 13.35 6.78 27.21
C TYR A 666 13.87 6.50 28.63
N GLU A 667 14.56 5.39 28.86
CA GLU A 667 15.17 5.04 30.16
C GLU A 667 16.24 6.06 30.58
N GLU A 668 17.14 6.45 29.68
CA GLU A 668 18.18 7.47 29.93
C GLU A 668 17.57 8.83 30.33
N LEU A 669 16.41 9.20 29.75
CA LEU A 669 15.69 10.42 30.13
C LEU A 669 14.96 10.31 31.47
N VAL A 670 14.39 9.14 31.81
CA VAL A 670 13.72 8.91 33.09
C VAL A 670 14.73 8.85 34.24
N GLU A 671 15.92 8.26 34.01
CA GLU A 671 17.02 8.26 34.97
C GLU A 671 17.63 9.66 35.18
N GLY A 672 17.67 10.50 34.14
CA GLY A 672 18.13 11.89 34.22
C GLY A 672 17.22 12.83 35.03
N VAL A 673 15.94 12.49 35.22
CA VAL A 673 14.95 13.30 35.96
C VAL A 673 14.80 12.83 37.43
N GLY A 674 15.50 11.75 37.82
CA GLY A 674 15.24 11.01 39.05
C GLY A 674 16.34 11.01 40.11
N LYS A 675 16.82 12.17 40.58
CA LYS A 675 17.28 12.33 41.98
C LYS A 675 16.94 13.73 42.52
N PRO A 676 15.89 13.89 43.33
CA PRO A 676 15.82 15.04 44.23
C PRO A 676 16.94 14.90 45.27
N SER A 677 17.75 15.95 45.43
CA SER A 677 18.65 16.13 46.57
C SER A 677 17.87 16.34 47.86
#